data_AF-A0A2D6APT5-F1
#
_entry.id   AF-A0A2D6APT5-F1
#
_cell.length_a   1.000
_cell.length_b   1.000
_cell.length_c   1.000
_cell.angle_alpha   90.00
_cell.angle_beta   90.00
_cell.angle_gamma   90.00
#
_symmetry.space_group_name_H-M   'P 1'
#
loop_
_entity.id
_entity.type
_entity.pdbx_description
1 polymer ?
#
loop_
_entity_poly.entity_id
_entity_poly.type
_entity_poly.pdbx_seq_one_letter_code
_entity_poly.pdbx_strand_id
1 'polypeptide(L)'
;MADNTISFYDAHLPVLQDGDYEVTVNQKLTVKDGNHSTPITDIAEKNIKFKVAGPRFQLETKEVVSHYPPSGGKGDYMSVLPTLTLKRNTLPWERSPLKNDASADDTAPLKNSSWLFLLLVDESESQLMVEHNAQALSDLATIFASEATGKVPLSDDDLAHLPEKINYLEMDSSLSGLIPQSLEELQYLSYTRIKKSNEHNPYDDGEEHAVLLCNRLPKRGSTSTVYLVSIENNFVQSGSTISFNGIKITNGKFVFPYLYKWQFYAFDEQLFVITDQIATKIKNTFNAATPKLDAVDFGSIYDQLFENTSDFMDALGKAPFSLKEDDQRIKIIKQLSKLPGSTFHELLTHASFGPLTSDMQSTDLQLTGSQKLGYKGIQNGHAQKLSAWYRGPLAATSIDLNQLNPKFPLNRDGSIPAQPQDLVINDSKNQITDQSYAAAFELGRLMALDDADFSKEFFQWKNEVAMALRLKELKKKDGYKNIFHLPLSDAPQVRDMPAHVTAKFDSWKRLEGIPYRYLVSDPTLIPEECIRFFQMDKNWINAFVLGAFSIGHTVDADLTDYLIGKEPTDTDTKEIKGIFQTEVTSGFLIHSFAVSGWPDFMVDVHPVTGNDSVTLIRKDNLDMNIKLFLISGMFDQLSFHLHPGKLHSGFLFEDGEFTKESGSIKATISDLNTINTLQLVKDLDAGSIAEFGGKMMEGTPDVIFKIN
;
A
#
# COMPACT_ATOMS: atom_id res chain seq x y z
N MET A 1 -21.91 3.35 -3.79
CA MET A 1 -20.93 3.60 -2.71
C MET A 1 -21.20 2.57 -1.63
N ALA A 2 -20.21 1.76 -1.31
CA ALA A 2 -20.28 0.84 -0.18
C ALA A 2 -19.85 1.62 1.06
N ASP A 3 -20.77 1.88 1.98
CA ASP A 3 -20.46 2.48 3.28
C ASP A 3 -19.63 1.48 4.09
N ASN A 4 -18.30 1.53 3.94
CA ASN A 4 -17.35 0.78 4.76
C ASN A 4 -17.35 1.36 6.18
N THR A 5 -18.36 1.02 6.97
CA THR A 5 -18.47 1.43 8.36
C THR A 5 -17.63 0.52 9.26
N ILE A 6 -16.72 1.14 10.03
CA ILE A 6 -15.95 0.47 11.07
C ILE A 6 -16.65 0.70 12.41
N SER A 7 -16.87 -0.37 13.16
CA SER A 7 -17.40 -0.33 14.53
C SER A 7 -16.32 -0.76 15.52
N PHE A 8 -16.30 -0.14 16.70
CA PHE A 8 -15.36 -0.41 17.77
C PHE A 8 -16.11 -0.99 18.97
N TYR A 9 -15.47 -1.94 19.66
CA TYR A 9 -16.00 -2.59 20.85
C TYR A 9 -14.90 -2.69 21.91
N ASP A 10 -15.29 -2.60 23.18
CA ASP A 10 -14.34 -2.57 24.30
C ASP A 10 -13.49 -3.85 24.38
N ALA A 11 -14.12 -5.03 24.28
CA ALA A 11 -13.44 -6.32 24.31
C ALA A 11 -14.30 -7.42 23.65
N HIS A 12 -13.64 -8.44 23.08
CA HIS A 12 -14.31 -9.69 22.67
C HIS A 12 -13.90 -10.79 23.65
N LEU A 13 -14.81 -11.10 24.57
CA LEU A 13 -14.53 -12.07 25.63
C LEU A 13 -14.79 -13.50 25.12
N PRO A 14 -13.89 -14.46 25.40
CA PRO A 14 -14.11 -15.84 24.99
C PRO A 14 -15.29 -16.46 25.76
N VAL A 15 -16.05 -17.33 25.08
CA VAL A 15 -17.20 -18.03 25.69
C VAL A 15 -16.74 -19.05 26.75
N LEU A 16 -15.58 -19.66 26.54
CA LEU A 16 -14.90 -20.55 27.48
C LEU A 16 -13.47 -20.04 27.69
N GLN A 17 -13.06 -19.94 28.94
CA GLN A 17 -11.72 -19.51 29.33
C GLN A 17 -10.71 -20.67 29.16
N ASP A 18 -9.41 -20.35 29.19
CA ASP A 18 -8.37 -21.39 29.24
C ASP A 18 -8.47 -22.17 30.55
N GLY A 19 -8.49 -23.50 30.47
CA GLY A 19 -8.64 -24.34 31.66
C GLY A 19 -9.15 -25.75 31.39
N ASP A 20 -9.23 -26.53 32.47
CA ASP A 20 -9.75 -27.89 32.45
C ASP A 20 -11.25 -27.89 32.76
N TYR A 21 -12.03 -28.45 31.84
CA TYR A 21 -13.48 -28.52 31.93
C TYR A 21 -13.95 -29.97 32.06
N GLU A 22 -15.00 -30.17 32.85
CA GLU A 22 -15.70 -31.44 32.97
C GLU A 22 -17.16 -31.25 32.56
N VAL A 23 -17.57 -31.95 31.50
CA VAL A 23 -18.96 -32.01 31.05
C VAL A 23 -19.59 -33.26 31.60
N THR A 24 -20.59 -33.06 32.45
CA THR A 24 -21.46 -34.10 32.98
C THR A 24 -22.68 -34.28 32.08
N VAL A 25 -22.80 -35.45 31.46
CA VAL A 25 -23.96 -35.81 30.63
C VAL A 25 -24.95 -36.64 31.46
N ASN A 26 -26.13 -36.06 31.68
CA ASN A 26 -27.25 -36.72 32.35
C ASN A 26 -28.33 -37.09 31.34
N GLN A 27 -28.65 -38.37 31.21
CA GLN A 27 -29.74 -38.85 30.37
C GLN A 27 -30.93 -39.26 31.24
N LYS A 28 -32.14 -38.82 30.87
CA LYS A 28 -33.39 -39.22 31.52
C LYS A 28 -34.21 -40.03 30.51
N LEU A 29 -34.46 -41.31 30.81
CA LEU A 29 -35.34 -42.16 30.00
C LEU A 29 -36.62 -42.44 30.76
N THR A 30 -37.72 -42.49 30.01
CA THR A 30 -39.03 -42.82 30.56
C THR A 30 -39.66 -43.88 29.67
N VAL A 31 -40.03 -45.02 30.24
CA VAL A 31 -40.73 -46.09 29.51
C VAL A 31 -42.23 -45.91 29.73
N LYS A 32 -42.99 -45.97 28.64
CA LYS A 32 -44.46 -45.94 28.68
C LYS A 32 -44.99 -47.36 28.49
N ASP A 33 -45.77 -47.83 29.45
CA ASP A 33 -46.58 -49.04 29.34
C ASP A 33 -48.05 -48.68 29.59
N GLY A 34 -48.84 -48.63 28.51
CA GLY A 34 -50.20 -48.09 28.53
C GLY A 34 -50.27 -46.63 29.05
N ASN A 35 -51.10 -46.37 30.07
CA ASN A 35 -51.23 -45.06 30.71
C ASN A 35 -50.21 -44.80 31.84
N HIS A 36 -49.31 -45.74 32.13
CA HIS A 36 -48.29 -45.57 33.17
C HIS A 36 -46.94 -45.23 32.53
N SER A 37 -46.27 -44.23 33.09
CA SER A 37 -44.97 -43.72 32.64
C SER A 37 -43.98 -43.87 33.78
N THR A 38 -43.03 -44.80 33.67
CA THR A 38 -42.02 -45.04 34.71
C THR A 38 -40.66 -44.47 34.27
N PRO A 39 -40.07 -43.54 35.05
CA PRO A 39 -38.71 -43.08 34.80
C PRO A 39 -37.70 -44.18 35.12
N ILE A 40 -36.72 -44.40 34.23
CA ILE A 40 -35.56 -45.23 34.51
C ILE A 40 -34.55 -44.36 35.28
N THR A 41 -34.26 -44.74 36.53
CA THR A 41 -33.39 -43.96 37.43
C THR A 41 -31.93 -44.39 37.40
N ASP A 42 -31.61 -45.58 36.87
CA ASP A 42 -30.25 -46.14 36.83
C ASP A 42 -29.57 -45.90 35.48
N ILE A 43 -29.45 -44.64 35.06
CA ILE A 43 -28.66 -44.28 33.87
C ILE A 43 -27.34 -43.71 34.35
N ALA A 44 -26.25 -44.36 33.99
CA ALA A 44 -24.91 -43.95 34.40
C ALA A 44 -24.59 -42.54 33.87
N GLU A 45 -24.20 -41.66 34.79
CA GLU A 45 -23.63 -40.36 34.47
C GLU A 45 -22.33 -40.57 33.68
N LYS A 46 -22.17 -39.83 32.57
CA LYS A 46 -20.93 -39.84 31.80
C LYS A 46 -20.25 -38.49 31.93
N ASN A 47 -19.04 -38.51 32.49
CA ASN A 47 -18.19 -37.33 32.57
C ASN A 47 -17.19 -37.33 31.43
N ILE A 48 -17.08 -36.21 30.74
CA ILE A 48 -16.11 -35.97 29.68
C ILE A 48 -15.23 -34.81 30.14
N LYS A 49 -13.94 -35.07 30.31
CA LYS A 49 -12.95 -34.04 30.61
C LYS A 49 -12.31 -33.56 29.32
N PHE A 50 -12.19 -32.24 29.14
CA PHE A 50 -11.46 -31.64 28.04
C PHE A 50 -10.77 -30.37 28.50
N LYS A 51 -9.67 -30.00 27.83
CA LYS A 51 -8.90 -28.79 28.11
C LYS A 51 -9.11 -27.80 26.98
N VAL A 52 -9.46 -26.57 27.34
CA VAL A 52 -9.46 -25.45 26.40
C VAL A 52 -8.05 -24.86 26.47
N ALA A 53 -7.28 -25.00 25.39
CA ALA A 53 -5.90 -24.51 25.32
C ALA A 53 -5.81 -23.24 24.46
N GLY A 54 -5.28 -22.16 25.05
CA GLY A 54 -4.94 -20.91 24.36
C GLY A 54 -3.42 -20.70 24.21
N PRO A 55 -2.95 -19.97 23.17
CA PRO A 55 -1.54 -19.59 23.03
C PRO A 55 -1.04 -18.84 24.28
N ARG A 56 0.07 -19.28 24.88
CA ARG A 56 0.63 -18.68 26.12
C ARG A 56 2.04 -18.11 25.99
N PHE A 57 2.94 -18.85 25.33
CA PHE A 57 4.36 -18.48 25.20
C PHE A 57 4.88 -18.42 23.76
N GLN A 58 4.04 -18.77 22.80
CA GLN A 58 4.37 -18.74 21.38
C GLN A 58 3.13 -18.34 20.60
N LEU A 59 3.33 -17.50 19.58
CA LEU A 59 2.28 -17.09 18.64
C LEU A 59 2.70 -17.52 17.24
N GLU A 60 1.79 -18.14 16.50
CA GLU A 60 2.04 -18.46 15.09
C GLU A 60 1.99 -17.18 14.24
N THR A 61 2.87 -17.06 13.25
CA THR A 61 2.95 -15.85 12.40
C THR A 61 1.64 -15.53 11.69
N LYS A 62 0.81 -16.54 11.38
CA LYS A 62 -0.50 -16.38 10.74
C LYS A 62 -1.58 -15.72 11.62
N GLU A 63 -1.35 -15.66 12.94
CA GLU A 63 -2.25 -14.97 13.87
C GLU A 63 -2.08 -13.46 13.83
N VAL A 64 -0.95 -12.97 13.33
CA VAL A 64 -0.71 -11.54 13.13
C VAL A 64 -1.26 -11.13 11.78
N VAL A 65 -2.30 -10.28 11.78
CA VAL A 65 -2.90 -9.73 10.56
C VAL A 65 -2.05 -8.59 10.01
N SER A 66 -1.65 -7.68 10.90
CA SER A 66 -0.81 -6.53 10.57
C SER A 66 -0.17 -5.94 11.81
N HIS A 67 0.97 -5.28 11.67
CA HIS A 67 1.52 -4.40 12.69
C HIS A 67 2.03 -3.12 12.04
N TYR A 68 2.03 -2.03 12.81
CA TYR A 68 2.59 -0.76 12.39
C TYR A 68 3.41 -0.16 13.53
N PRO A 69 4.57 0.47 13.25
CA PRO A 69 5.25 0.58 11.95
C PRO A 69 5.63 -0.75 11.28
N PRO A 70 5.86 -0.79 9.96
CA PRO A 70 6.24 -2.01 9.25
C PRO A 70 7.63 -2.50 9.69
N SER A 71 7.83 -3.83 9.66
CA SER A 71 9.10 -4.45 10.07
C SER A 71 10.21 -4.06 9.08
N GLY A 72 11.34 -3.58 9.61
CA GLY A 72 12.45 -3.03 8.83
C GLY A 72 12.13 -1.68 8.17
N GLY A 73 10.95 -1.11 8.45
CA GLY A 73 10.52 0.17 7.90
C GLY A 73 11.41 1.31 8.37
N LYS A 74 11.61 2.28 7.47
CA LYS A 74 12.22 3.57 7.78
C LYS A 74 11.19 4.65 7.42
N GLY A 75 10.85 5.49 8.38
CA GLY A 75 9.77 6.46 8.22
C GLY A 75 9.72 7.42 9.39
N ASP A 76 8.78 8.36 9.31
CA ASP A 76 8.42 9.14 10.48
C ASP A 76 7.34 8.42 11.28
N TYR A 77 7.82 7.74 12.31
CA TYR A 77 6.97 7.02 13.25
C TYR A 77 6.92 7.73 14.60
N MET A 78 7.49 8.93 14.74
CA MET A 78 7.65 9.60 16.03
C MET A 78 6.31 9.95 16.69
N SER A 79 5.29 10.19 15.87
CA SER A 79 3.94 10.59 16.29
C SER A 79 2.97 9.41 16.27
N VAL A 80 3.44 8.22 15.92
CA VAL A 80 2.61 7.04 15.79
C VAL A 80 2.80 6.15 17.01
N LEU A 81 1.69 5.73 17.62
CA LEU A 81 1.71 4.66 18.60
C LEU A 81 1.79 3.32 17.86
N PRO A 82 2.82 2.49 18.11
CA PRO A 82 2.87 1.18 17.51
C PRO A 82 1.60 0.36 17.81
N THR A 83 1.08 -0.29 16.78
CA THR A 83 -0.13 -1.12 16.87
C THR A 83 0.11 -2.52 16.32
N LEU A 84 -0.61 -3.50 16.89
CA LEU A 84 -0.63 -4.88 16.45
C LEU A 84 -2.08 -5.37 16.32
N THR A 85 -2.42 -5.91 15.16
CA THR A 85 -3.73 -6.47 14.86
C THR A 85 -3.66 -7.99 14.81
N LEU A 86 -4.49 -8.65 15.61
CA LEU A 86 -4.55 -10.10 15.76
C LEU A 86 -5.81 -10.67 15.08
N LYS A 87 -5.65 -11.83 14.44
CA LYS A 87 -6.73 -12.54 13.76
C LYS A 87 -7.73 -13.11 14.76
N ARG A 88 -7.23 -13.74 15.82
CA ARG A 88 -8.03 -14.21 16.94
C ARG A 88 -8.47 -13.02 17.80
N ASN A 89 -9.70 -12.58 17.59
CA ASN A 89 -10.33 -11.45 18.26
C ASN A 89 -10.46 -11.64 19.79
N THR A 90 -10.47 -12.85 20.33
CA THR A 90 -10.56 -13.08 21.80
C THR A 90 -9.20 -13.11 22.50
N LEU A 91 -8.09 -13.29 21.77
CA LEU A 91 -6.79 -13.68 22.35
C LEU A 91 -6.29 -12.76 23.48
N PRO A 92 -6.39 -11.41 23.39
CA PRO A 92 -5.97 -10.52 24.47
C PRO A 92 -6.69 -10.75 25.81
N TRP A 93 -7.90 -11.33 25.80
CA TRP A 93 -8.78 -11.49 26.95
C TRP A 93 -8.97 -12.96 27.39
N GLU A 94 -8.12 -13.87 26.91
CA GLU A 94 -8.17 -15.31 27.28
C GLU A 94 -7.45 -15.64 28.59
N ARG A 95 -6.67 -14.70 29.14
CA ARG A 95 -5.95 -14.83 30.42
C ARG A 95 -6.00 -13.51 31.18
N SER A 96 -5.69 -13.55 32.47
CA SER A 96 -5.75 -12.38 33.35
C SER A 96 -4.35 -11.82 33.66
N PRO A 97 -4.16 -10.48 33.58
CA PRO A 97 -2.95 -9.83 34.09
C PRO A 97 -2.91 -9.77 35.63
N LEU A 98 -4.04 -10.00 36.32
CA LEU A 98 -4.14 -9.96 37.78
C LEU A 98 -3.75 -11.31 38.42
N LYS A 99 -2.83 -11.25 39.38
CA LYS A 99 -2.43 -12.39 40.21
C LYS A 99 -3.54 -12.72 41.21
N ASN A 100 -3.98 -13.98 41.21
CA ASN A 100 -5.04 -14.50 42.09
C ASN A 100 -6.39 -13.81 41.89
N ASP A 101 -6.90 -13.86 40.66
CA ASP A 101 -8.25 -13.39 40.31
C ASP A 101 -9.31 -14.24 41.05
N ALA A 102 -9.53 -13.90 42.33
CA ALA A 102 -10.38 -14.64 43.25
C ALA A 102 -11.85 -14.16 43.22
N SER A 103 -12.16 -13.11 42.45
CA SER A 103 -13.52 -12.65 42.27
C SER A 103 -14.17 -13.35 41.09
N ALA A 104 -14.96 -14.38 41.38
CA ALA A 104 -16.09 -14.80 40.56
C ALA A 104 -17.23 -13.75 40.54
N ASP A 105 -16.99 -12.54 41.05
CA ASP A 105 -17.92 -11.42 41.04
C ASP A 105 -17.68 -10.58 39.77
N ASP A 106 -18.76 -10.41 38.99
CA ASP A 106 -18.92 -9.72 37.70
C ASP A 106 -18.56 -8.20 37.73
N THR A 107 -17.45 -7.81 38.36
CA THR A 107 -17.00 -6.41 38.35
C THR A 107 -16.28 -6.09 37.03
N ALA A 108 -16.89 -5.21 36.24
CA ALA A 108 -16.50 -4.84 34.87
C ALA A 108 -15.03 -4.44 34.61
N PRO A 109 -14.26 -3.82 35.52
CA PRO A 109 -12.90 -3.35 35.21
C PRO A 109 -11.88 -4.47 34.95
N LEU A 110 -12.07 -5.65 35.56
CA LEU A 110 -11.16 -6.79 35.43
C LEU A 110 -11.30 -7.50 34.08
N LYS A 111 -12.51 -7.50 33.50
CA LYS A 111 -12.86 -8.35 32.35
C LYS A 111 -12.26 -7.86 31.03
N ASN A 112 -12.06 -6.55 30.89
CA ASN A 112 -11.60 -5.94 29.64
C ASN A 112 -10.07 -5.74 29.58
N SER A 113 -9.34 -6.19 30.60
CA SER A 113 -7.88 -5.98 30.68
C SER A 113 -7.11 -7.07 29.94
N SER A 114 -6.28 -6.67 28.99
CA SER A 114 -5.49 -7.60 28.19
C SER A 114 -4.31 -8.20 28.97
N TRP A 115 -4.06 -9.50 28.86
CA TRP A 115 -2.82 -10.12 29.37
C TRP A 115 -1.63 -9.93 28.42
N LEU A 116 -1.86 -9.38 27.23
CA LEU A 116 -0.87 -9.03 26.23
C LEU A 116 -0.63 -7.52 26.21
N PHE A 117 0.63 -7.13 26.08
CA PHE A 117 1.02 -5.72 26.01
C PHE A 117 2.12 -5.49 24.97
N LEU A 118 2.09 -4.33 24.31
CA LEU A 118 3.13 -3.92 23.37
C LEU A 118 4.17 -3.07 24.09
N LEU A 119 5.35 -3.64 24.33
CA LEU A 119 6.48 -2.96 24.93
C LEU A 119 7.40 -2.40 23.84
N LEU A 120 7.54 -1.08 23.76
CA LEU A 120 8.50 -0.41 22.89
C LEU A 120 9.80 -0.10 23.65
N VAL A 121 10.92 -0.52 23.07
CA VAL A 121 12.28 -0.33 23.58
C VAL A 121 13.12 0.39 22.51
N ASP A 122 13.70 1.52 22.88
CA ASP A 122 14.59 2.26 21.99
C ASP A 122 16.04 1.74 22.08
N GLU A 123 16.83 1.95 21.02
CA GLU A 123 18.22 1.48 20.94
C GLU A 123 19.08 1.89 22.14
N SER A 124 18.92 3.10 22.67
CA SER A 124 19.68 3.58 23.84
C SER A 124 19.43 2.79 25.12
N GLU A 125 18.27 2.12 25.22
CA GLU A 125 17.83 1.35 26.37
C GLU A 125 18.08 -0.16 26.21
N SER A 126 18.48 -0.60 25.01
CA SER A 126 18.76 -2.00 24.70
C SER A 126 19.78 -2.63 25.67
N GLN A 127 20.73 -1.84 26.17
CA GLN A 127 21.72 -2.24 27.17
C GLN A 127 21.16 -2.53 28.58
N LEU A 128 19.94 -2.07 28.87
CA LEU A 128 19.20 -2.38 30.11
C LEU A 128 18.22 -3.56 29.94
N MET A 129 18.22 -4.16 28.75
CA MET A 129 17.39 -5.30 28.37
C MET A 129 18.27 -6.48 27.97
N VAL A 130 17.87 -7.70 28.33
CA VAL A 130 18.56 -8.91 27.87
C VAL A 130 17.53 -9.86 27.27
N GLU A 131 17.73 -10.19 26.00
CA GLU A 131 16.89 -11.15 25.29
C GLU A 131 17.40 -12.58 25.49
N HIS A 132 16.52 -13.46 25.94
CA HIS A 132 16.78 -14.88 26.04
C HIS A 132 15.90 -15.64 25.06
N ASN A 133 16.53 -16.23 24.04
CA ASN A 133 15.84 -16.94 22.98
C ASN A 133 15.91 -18.46 23.18
N ALA A 134 14.83 -19.16 22.84
CA ALA A 134 14.75 -20.62 22.80
C ALA A 134 15.19 -21.32 24.09
N GLN A 135 14.84 -20.77 25.25
CA GLN A 135 15.13 -21.33 26.56
C GLN A 135 14.11 -22.40 26.94
N ALA A 136 14.54 -23.43 27.67
CA ALA A 136 13.66 -24.52 28.07
C ALA A 136 12.60 -24.03 29.06
N LEU A 137 11.32 -24.27 28.76
CA LEU A 137 10.21 -23.87 29.63
C LEU A 137 10.26 -24.56 30.99
N SER A 138 10.78 -25.80 31.04
CA SER A 138 10.97 -26.57 32.28
C SER A 138 11.80 -25.83 33.32
N ASP A 139 12.82 -25.08 32.88
CA ASP A 139 13.76 -24.40 33.77
C ASP A 139 13.16 -23.12 34.35
N LEU A 140 12.17 -22.56 33.65
CA LEU A 140 11.49 -21.30 33.99
C LEU A 140 10.08 -21.54 34.57
N ALA A 141 9.64 -22.79 34.64
CA ALA A 141 8.29 -23.17 35.06
C ALA A 141 7.94 -22.67 36.47
N THR A 142 8.93 -22.48 37.34
CA THR A 142 8.77 -21.94 38.70
C THR A 142 8.60 -20.43 38.73
N ILE A 143 9.08 -19.71 37.70
CA ILE A 143 9.02 -18.24 37.59
C ILE A 143 7.67 -17.80 37.02
N PHE A 144 7.17 -18.51 36.02
CA PHE A 144 5.87 -18.25 35.38
C PHE A 144 4.72 -19.09 35.97
N ALA A 145 4.96 -19.71 37.13
CA ALA A 145 3.96 -20.42 37.91
C ALA A 145 2.91 -19.44 38.47
N SER A 146 1.64 -19.75 38.25
CA SER A 146 0.53 -19.05 38.89
C SER A 146 0.58 -19.32 40.40
N GLU A 147 0.89 -18.32 41.24
CA GLU A 147 0.80 -18.47 42.71
C GLU A 147 -0.65 -18.41 43.23
N ALA A 148 -1.62 -18.85 42.42
CA ALA A 148 -2.96 -19.16 42.91
C ALA A 148 -2.89 -20.51 43.61
N THR A 149 -2.81 -20.46 44.95
CA THR A 149 -2.68 -21.58 45.89
C THR A 149 -1.27 -22.15 45.99
N GLY A 150 -0.77 -22.32 47.22
CA GLY A 150 0.61 -22.71 47.51
C GLY A 150 1.10 -23.88 46.64
N LYS A 151 2.04 -23.57 45.74
CA LYS A 151 2.70 -24.48 44.78
C LYS A 151 1.74 -25.24 43.84
N VAL A 152 1.46 -24.66 42.68
CA VAL A 152 1.39 -25.44 41.44
C VAL A 152 2.26 -24.73 40.38
N PRO A 153 3.56 -25.08 40.23
CA PRO A 153 4.25 -24.84 38.96
C PRO A 153 3.40 -25.39 37.80
N LEU A 154 3.57 -24.88 36.58
CA LEU A 154 3.02 -25.51 35.36
C LEU A 154 3.09 -27.03 35.53
N SER A 155 1.93 -27.70 35.64
CA SER A 155 1.93 -29.13 35.94
C SER A 155 2.60 -29.88 34.79
N ASP A 156 3.10 -31.09 35.02
CA ASP A 156 3.68 -31.89 33.94
C ASP A 156 2.67 -32.09 32.78
N ASP A 157 1.37 -32.14 33.11
CA ASP A 157 0.28 -32.20 32.13
C ASP A 157 0.10 -30.86 31.36
N ASP A 158 0.33 -29.70 31.99
CA ASP A 158 0.31 -28.41 31.29
C ASP A 158 1.53 -28.24 30.38
N LEU A 159 2.71 -28.68 30.83
CA LEU A 159 3.93 -28.64 30.05
C LEU A 159 3.83 -29.48 28.77
N ALA A 160 3.08 -30.58 28.79
CA ALA A 160 2.83 -31.41 27.62
C ALA A 160 2.02 -30.70 26.51
N HIS A 161 1.29 -29.63 26.85
CA HIS A 161 0.47 -28.85 25.92
C HIS A 161 1.08 -27.50 25.55
N LEU A 162 2.24 -27.16 26.11
CA LEU A 162 2.96 -25.91 25.92
C LEU A 162 4.23 -26.14 25.08
N PRO A 163 4.77 -25.08 24.45
CA PRO A 163 6.01 -25.20 23.69
C PRO A 163 7.18 -25.57 24.61
N GLU A 164 8.04 -26.49 24.17
CA GLU A 164 9.24 -26.90 24.93
C GLU A 164 10.21 -25.73 25.18
N LYS A 165 10.25 -24.78 24.24
CA LYS A 165 11.15 -23.63 24.26
C LYS A 165 10.38 -22.33 24.15
N ILE A 166 10.79 -21.35 24.95
CA ILE A 166 10.18 -20.02 25.00
C ILE A 166 11.23 -18.93 24.82
N ASN A 167 10.76 -17.74 24.48
CA ASN A 167 11.56 -16.53 24.49
C ASN A 167 11.09 -15.62 25.62
N TYR A 168 12.03 -14.98 26.32
CA TYR A 168 11.72 -14.01 27.35
C TYR A 168 12.72 -12.85 27.37
N LEU A 169 12.27 -11.73 27.95
CA LEU A 169 13.02 -10.50 28.10
C LEU A 169 13.29 -10.27 29.59
N GLU A 170 14.56 -10.06 29.95
CA GLU A 170 14.93 -9.52 31.26
C GLU A 170 15.05 -8.00 31.16
N MET A 171 14.28 -7.29 31.99
CA MET A 171 14.22 -5.84 32.02
C MET A 171 14.69 -5.30 33.36
N ASP A 172 15.60 -4.33 33.34
CA ASP A 172 16.02 -3.62 34.55
C ASP A 172 14.84 -2.88 35.21
N SER A 173 14.79 -2.87 36.54
CA SER A 173 13.72 -2.24 37.30
C SER A 173 13.59 -0.73 37.08
N SER A 174 14.65 -0.05 36.63
CA SER A 174 14.63 1.37 36.26
C SER A 174 13.68 1.68 35.09
N LEU A 175 13.38 0.68 34.25
CA LEU A 175 12.46 0.79 33.12
C LEU A 175 11.01 0.39 33.47
N SER A 176 10.66 0.28 34.76
CA SER A 176 9.28 -0.05 35.15
C SER A 176 8.24 0.94 34.62
N GLY A 177 8.64 2.21 34.42
CA GLY A 177 7.78 3.26 33.87
C GLY A 177 7.35 3.06 32.42
N LEU A 178 7.94 2.08 31.71
CA LEU A 178 7.49 1.68 30.37
C LEU A 178 6.18 0.87 30.40
N ILE A 179 5.87 0.26 31.55
CA ILE A 179 4.68 -0.58 31.72
C ILE A 179 3.58 0.23 32.41
N PRO A 180 2.31 0.08 32.02
CA PRO A 180 1.18 0.67 32.73
C PRO A 180 1.21 0.35 34.23
N GLN A 181 1.11 1.37 35.07
CA GLN A 181 1.21 1.20 36.53
C GLN A 181 -0.14 0.81 37.17
N SER A 182 -1.23 1.01 36.43
CA SER A 182 -2.59 0.68 36.86
C SER A 182 -3.29 -0.21 35.83
N LEU A 183 -4.23 -1.03 36.31
CA LEU A 183 -5.03 -1.88 35.44
C LEU A 183 -6.01 -1.07 34.57
N GLU A 184 -6.50 0.05 35.10
CA GLU A 184 -7.39 0.97 34.39
C GLU A 184 -6.72 1.58 33.15
N GLU A 185 -5.41 1.80 33.18
CA GLU A 185 -4.66 2.28 32.01
C GLU A 185 -4.59 1.20 30.92
N LEU A 186 -4.36 -0.05 31.34
CA LEU A 186 -4.17 -1.19 30.44
C LEU A 186 -5.41 -1.49 29.59
N GLN A 187 -6.62 -1.30 30.13
CA GLN A 187 -7.86 -1.56 29.39
C GLN A 187 -8.02 -0.69 28.13
N TYR A 188 -7.44 0.52 28.12
CA TYR A 188 -7.53 1.44 26.97
C TYR A 188 -6.51 1.14 25.87
N LEU A 189 -5.57 0.22 26.13
CA LEU A 189 -4.52 -0.17 25.19
C LEU A 189 -4.90 -1.40 24.35
N SER A 190 -6.12 -1.91 24.50
CA SER A 190 -6.64 -3.03 23.72
C SER A 190 -8.12 -2.83 23.42
N TYR A 191 -8.54 -3.06 22.18
CA TYR A 191 -9.96 -3.02 21.78
C TYR A 191 -10.23 -3.96 20.60
N THR A 192 -11.51 -4.19 20.31
CA THR A 192 -11.94 -4.98 19.15
C THR A 192 -12.47 -4.06 18.05
N ARG A 193 -12.08 -4.34 16.81
CA ARG A 193 -12.54 -3.62 15.62
C ARG A 193 -13.27 -4.56 14.69
N ILE A 194 -14.47 -4.17 14.27
CA ILE A 194 -15.32 -4.92 13.35
C ILE A 194 -15.57 -4.08 12.10
N LYS A 195 -15.21 -4.62 10.94
CA LYS A 195 -15.58 -4.06 9.64
C LYS A 195 -16.88 -4.71 9.18
N LYS A 196 -17.96 -3.93 9.05
CA LYS A 196 -19.21 -4.46 8.47
C LYS A 196 -19.03 -4.73 6.98
N SER A 197 -19.42 -5.92 6.52
CA SER A 197 -19.44 -6.24 5.09
C SER A 197 -20.60 -5.56 4.40
N ASN A 198 -20.48 -5.39 3.08
CA ASN A 198 -21.57 -4.89 2.27
C ASN A 198 -22.75 -5.87 2.32
N GLU A 199 -23.95 -5.37 2.60
CA GLU A 199 -25.21 -6.13 2.72
C GLU A 199 -25.53 -7.06 1.50
N HIS A 200 -24.79 -6.95 0.40
CA HIS A 200 -25.02 -7.68 -0.85
C HIS A 200 -24.27 -9.03 -0.94
N ASN A 201 -23.38 -9.39 -0.01
CA ASN A 201 -22.72 -10.70 0.00
C ASN A 201 -22.98 -11.48 1.31
N PRO A 202 -23.92 -12.44 1.34
CA PRO A 202 -24.25 -13.22 2.53
C PRO A 202 -23.19 -14.24 2.95
N TYR A 203 -22.02 -14.26 2.29
CA TYR A 203 -20.86 -15.11 2.62
C TYR A 203 -19.64 -14.32 3.11
N ASP A 204 -19.77 -12.98 3.22
CA ASP A 204 -18.72 -12.11 3.75
C ASP A 204 -19.03 -11.83 5.23
N ASP A 205 -18.64 -12.76 6.10
CA ASP A 205 -18.64 -12.56 7.55
C ASP A 205 -17.58 -11.49 7.84
N GLY A 206 -18.02 -10.26 8.18
CA GLY A 206 -17.16 -9.10 8.34
C GLY A 206 -15.86 -9.35 9.11
N GLU A 207 -14.80 -8.61 8.77
CA GLU A 207 -13.49 -8.78 9.39
C GLU A 207 -13.49 -8.27 10.84
N GLU A 208 -13.48 -9.20 11.80
CA GLU A 208 -13.32 -8.94 13.24
C GLU A 208 -11.88 -9.17 13.68
N HIS A 209 -11.27 -8.15 14.29
CA HIS A 209 -9.89 -8.24 14.76
C HIS A 209 -9.71 -7.60 16.14
N ALA A 210 -8.79 -8.16 16.92
CA ALA A 210 -8.31 -7.53 18.14
C ALA A 210 -7.13 -6.60 17.82
N VAL A 211 -7.12 -5.41 18.41
CA VAL A 211 -6.07 -4.40 18.22
C VAL A 211 -5.42 -4.12 19.57
N LEU A 212 -4.09 -4.19 19.60
CA LEU A 212 -3.25 -3.78 20.73
C LEU A 212 -2.51 -2.50 20.37
N LEU A 213 -2.41 -1.57 21.32
CA LEU A 213 -1.71 -0.31 21.21
C LEU A 213 -0.58 -0.24 22.23
N CYS A 214 0.53 0.36 21.82
CA CYS A 214 1.57 0.76 22.73
C CYS A 214 1.14 2.04 23.50
N ASN A 215 1.68 2.24 24.70
CA ASN A 215 1.52 3.47 25.49
C ASN A 215 2.70 4.45 25.29
N ARG A 216 3.57 4.20 24.32
CA ARG A 216 4.85 4.91 24.16
C ARG A 216 5.09 5.31 22.71
N LEU A 217 5.62 6.52 22.52
CA LEU A 217 6.07 7.01 21.21
C LEU A 217 7.53 6.64 20.94
N PRO A 218 7.89 6.24 19.70
CA PRO A 218 9.26 5.92 19.33
C PRO A 218 10.19 7.11 19.41
N LYS A 219 11.45 6.89 19.79
CA LYS A 219 12.47 7.95 19.82
C LYS A 219 13.06 8.22 18.43
N ARG A 220 13.20 9.51 18.11
CA ARG A 220 13.76 10.00 16.84
C ARG A 220 15.21 9.56 16.63
N GLY A 221 15.57 9.36 15.36
CA GLY A 221 16.93 9.03 14.93
C GLY A 221 17.46 7.71 15.48
N SER A 222 16.58 6.83 15.93
CA SER A 222 16.98 5.57 16.59
C SER A 222 16.14 4.41 16.09
N THR A 223 16.72 3.21 16.16
CA THR A 223 15.96 1.98 15.93
C THR A 223 15.17 1.65 17.19
N SER A 224 13.86 1.48 17.03
CA SER A 224 12.97 1.00 18.10
C SER A 224 12.59 -0.45 17.84
N THR A 225 12.53 -1.23 18.90
CA THR A 225 12.06 -2.63 18.89
C THR A 225 10.76 -2.73 19.67
N VAL A 226 9.75 -3.34 19.08
CA VAL A 226 8.46 -3.59 19.75
C VAL A 226 8.35 -5.08 20.07
N TYR A 227 8.01 -5.39 21.31
CA TYR A 227 7.78 -6.73 21.81
C TYR A 227 6.31 -6.91 22.20
N LEU A 228 5.67 -7.94 21.68
CA LEU A 228 4.42 -8.45 22.23
C LEU A 228 4.76 -9.30 23.46
N VAL A 229 4.62 -8.72 24.65
CA VAL A 229 4.95 -9.36 25.92
C VAL A 229 3.71 -9.90 26.62
N SER A 230 3.87 -11.01 27.33
CA SER A 230 2.89 -11.49 28.30
C SER A 230 3.06 -10.73 29.61
N ILE A 231 1.96 -10.14 30.07
CA ILE A 231 1.84 -9.52 31.39
C ILE A 231 0.90 -10.28 32.32
N GLU A 232 0.70 -11.57 32.05
CA GLU A 232 -0.04 -12.49 32.90
C GLU A 232 0.51 -12.47 34.34
N ASN A 233 -0.37 -12.37 35.34
CA ASN A 233 -0.03 -12.34 36.77
C ASN A 233 0.94 -11.23 37.24
N ASN A 234 1.14 -10.17 36.46
CA ASN A 234 2.05 -9.07 36.84
C ASN A 234 1.42 -8.01 37.74
N PHE A 235 0.10 -8.00 37.90
CA PHE A 235 -0.62 -7.08 38.76
C PHE A 235 -1.06 -7.76 40.06
N VAL A 236 -1.05 -7.01 41.16
CA VAL A 236 -1.48 -7.51 42.47
C VAL A 236 -2.50 -6.53 43.06
N GLN A 237 -3.56 -7.09 43.63
CA GLN A 237 -4.54 -6.31 44.38
C GLN A 237 -4.10 -6.17 45.85
N SER A 238 -4.00 -4.93 46.31
CA SER A 238 -3.75 -4.59 47.72
C SER A 238 -4.87 -3.68 48.22
N GLY A 239 -5.89 -4.27 48.85
CA GLY A 239 -7.11 -3.55 49.24
C GLY A 239 -7.97 -3.21 48.01
N SER A 240 -8.28 -1.93 47.82
CA SER A 240 -9.05 -1.42 46.67
C SER A 240 -8.20 -1.01 45.47
N THR A 241 -6.87 -1.07 45.58
CA THR A 241 -5.94 -0.63 44.53
C THR A 241 -5.28 -1.84 43.89
N ILE A 242 -5.28 -1.86 42.56
CA ILE A 242 -4.55 -2.84 41.75
C ILE A 242 -3.35 -2.11 41.14
N SER A 243 -2.16 -2.66 41.36
CA SER A 243 -0.91 -2.03 40.93
C SER A 243 0.04 -3.05 40.32
N PHE A 244 0.91 -2.57 39.43
CA PHE A 244 1.97 -3.37 38.84
C PHE A 244 3.00 -3.79 39.91
N ASN A 245 3.24 -5.10 40.01
CA ASN A 245 4.27 -5.67 40.89
C ASN A 245 5.36 -6.41 40.09
N GLY A 246 4.98 -6.96 38.93
CA GLY A 246 5.83 -7.71 38.01
C GLY A 246 6.33 -9.05 38.57
N ILE A 247 6.76 -9.93 37.67
CA ILE A 247 7.50 -11.15 38.01
C ILE A 247 9.00 -10.81 37.98
N LYS A 248 9.70 -11.10 39.08
CA LYS A 248 11.13 -10.79 39.25
C LYS A 248 11.95 -12.05 39.46
N ILE A 249 13.14 -12.09 38.87
CA ILE A 249 14.15 -13.11 39.13
C ILE A 249 15.10 -12.67 40.26
N THR A 250 16.00 -13.57 40.71
CA THR A 250 16.85 -13.38 41.90
C THR A 250 17.69 -12.10 41.88
N ASN A 251 17.99 -11.55 40.70
CA ASN A 251 18.75 -10.31 40.52
C ASN A 251 17.88 -9.03 40.62
N GLY A 252 16.58 -9.15 40.88
CA GLY A 252 15.63 -8.03 41.00
C GLY A 252 15.09 -7.48 39.68
N LYS A 253 15.54 -8.00 38.53
CA LYS A 253 15.04 -7.63 37.20
C LYS A 253 13.68 -8.25 36.93
N PHE A 254 12.87 -7.55 36.15
CA PHE A 254 11.59 -8.05 35.67
C PHE A 254 11.80 -9.04 34.52
N VAL A 255 10.89 -10.01 34.40
CA VAL A 255 10.93 -11.01 33.34
C VAL A 255 9.59 -11.08 32.62
N PHE A 256 9.63 -11.01 31.29
CA PHE A 256 8.45 -11.09 30.45
C PHE A 256 8.65 -12.11 29.32
N PRO A 257 7.82 -13.15 29.19
CA PRO A 257 7.76 -13.93 27.97
C PRO A 257 7.33 -13.02 26.81
N TYR A 258 7.96 -13.13 25.65
CA TYR A 258 7.51 -12.41 24.45
C TYR A 258 7.15 -13.38 23.33
N LEU A 259 6.03 -13.09 22.67
CA LEU A 259 5.42 -13.97 21.68
C LEU A 259 5.73 -13.52 20.25
N TYR A 260 5.97 -12.23 20.05
CA TYR A 260 6.26 -11.64 18.75
C TYR A 260 7.15 -10.40 18.93
N LYS A 261 8.00 -10.09 17.95
CA LYS A 261 8.79 -8.86 17.94
C LYS A 261 9.04 -8.35 16.53
N TRP A 262 9.17 -7.04 16.38
CA TRP A 262 9.62 -6.41 15.13
C TRP A 262 10.40 -5.12 15.43
N GLN A 263 11.14 -4.65 14.43
CA GLN A 263 11.99 -3.47 14.53
C GLN A 263 11.69 -2.49 13.40
N PHE A 264 11.88 -1.20 13.66
CA PHE A 264 11.78 -0.14 12.66
C PHE A 264 12.69 1.03 13.05
N TYR A 265 12.95 1.92 12.11
CA TYR A 265 13.75 3.12 12.32
C TYR A 265 12.87 4.37 12.18
N ALA A 266 12.86 5.20 13.22
CA ALA A 266 12.24 6.51 13.18
C ALA A 266 13.28 7.55 12.74
N PHE A 267 12.98 8.34 11.70
CA PHE A 267 13.90 9.36 11.20
C PHE A 267 14.30 10.37 12.28
N ASP A 268 15.54 10.88 12.19
CA ASP A 268 15.97 12.03 12.97
C ASP A 268 15.43 13.29 12.30
N GLU A 269 15.11 14.29 13.10
CA GLU A 269 14.30 15.43 12.73
C GLU A 269 14.67 16.05 11.37
N GLN A 270 13.62 16.41 10.64
CA GLN A 270 13.59 17.35 9.51
C GLN A 270 13.92 16.69 8.17
N LEU A 271 12.93 15.98 7.62
CA LEU A 271 12.87 15.81 6.17
C LEU A 271 12.79 17.22 5.56
N PHE A 272 13.67 17.52 4.61
CA PHE A 272 13.60 18.78 3.87
C PHE A 272 13.27 18.51 2.42
N VAL A 273 12.34 19.29 1.88
CA VAL A 273 12.09 19.35 0.45
C VAL A 273 11.86 20.80 0.04
N ILE A 274 12.39 21.19 -1.11
CA ILE A 274 12.14 22.49 -1.71
C ILE A 274 11.38 22.25 -3.01
N THR A 275 10.05 22.31 -2.93
CA THR A 275 9.18 22.30 -4.12
C THR A 275 8.96 23.71 -4.65
N ASP A 276 8.45 23.86 -5.87
CA ASP A 276 8.09 25.17 -6.44
C ASP A 276 7.16 25.99 -5.54
N GLN A 277 6.22 25.32 -4.87
CA GLN A 277 5.31 25.96 -3.93
C GLN A 277 6.04 26.50 -2.70
N ILE A 278 6.95 25.69 -2.14
CA ILE A 278 7.77 26.06 -0.98
C ILE A 278 8.73 27.19 -1.36
N ALA A 279 9.40 27.10 -2.50
CA ALA A 279 10.26 28.14 -3.02
C ALA A 279 9.50 29.45 -3.27
N THR A 280 8.26 29.38 -3.76
CA THR A 280 7.40 30.56 -3.92
C THR A 280 7.03 31.16 -2.56
N LYS A 281 6.69 30.33 -1.56
CA LYS A 281 6.46 30.78 -0.18
C LYS A 281 7.71 31.44 0.39
N ILE A 282 8.90 30.84 0.23
CA ILE A 282 10.18 31.41 0.65
C ILE A 282 10.43 32.77 -0.02
N LYS A 283 10.25 32.87 -1.34
CA LYS A 283 10.40 34.12 -2.10
C LYS A 283 9.45 35.20 -1.58
N ASN A 284 8.18 34.86 -1.34
CA ASN A 284 7.19 35.80 -0.80
C ASN A 284 7.56 36.29 0.61
N THR A 285 8.00 35.38 1.49
CA THR A 285 8.47 35.72 2.84
C THR A 285 9.71 36.60 2.82
N PHE A 286 10.66 36.33 1.91
CA PHE A 286 11.83 37.16 1.70
C PHE A 286 11.49 38.56 1.17
N ASN A 287 10.58 38.66 0.20
CA ASN A 287 10.12 39.94 -0.34
C ASN A 287 9.41 40.79 0.72
N ALA A 288 8.66 40.16 1.64
CA ALA A 288 8.03 40.84 2.77
C ALA A 288 9.05 41.31 3.83
N ALA A 289 10.11 40.54 4.07
CA ALA A 289 11.14 40.86 5.06
C ALA A 289 12.22 41.84 4.54
N THR A 290 12.52 41.84 3.24
CA THR A 290 13.52 42.73 2.64
C THR A 290 13.27 42.95 1.14
N PRO A 291 12.92 44.15 0.69
CA PRO A 291 12.59 44.42 -0.71
C PRO A 291 13.87 44.61 -1.54
N LYS A 292 14.54 43.51 -1.93
CA LYS A 292 15.63 43.45 -2.95
C LYS A 292 16.26 42.04 -3.07
N LEU A 293 15.46 40.98 -3.17
CA LEU A 293 16.00 39.63 -3.37
C LEU A 293 15.36 38.95 -4.59
N ASP A 294 15.65 39.52 -5.76
CA ASP A 294 15.34 38.88 -7.03
C ASP A 294 16.38 37.77 -7.26
N ALA A 295 15.92 36.53 -7.39
CA ALA A 295 16.67 35.31 -7.73
C ALA A 295 17.38 34.56 -6.58
N VAL A 296 16.62 34.07 -5.59
CA VAL A 296 17.01 32.80 -4.94
C VAL A 296 16.60 31.67 -5.89
N ASP A 297 17.57 31.14 -6.61
CA ASP A 297 17.44 29.92 -7.39
C ASP A 297 18.04 28.77 -6.57
N PHE A 298 17.25 27.74 -6.28
CA PHE A 298 17.70 26.57 -5.52
C PHE A 298 18.39 25.52 -6.40
N GLY A 299 18.43 25.71 -7.74
CA GLY A 299 19.22 24.89 -8.65
C GLY A 299 18.88 23.39 -8.55
N SER A 300 19.88 22.55 -8.29
CA SER A 300 19.72 21.09 -8.21
C SER A 300 19.06 20.58 -6.93
N ILE A 301 18.68 21.48 -6.01
CA ILE A 301 18.07 21.13 -4.71
C ILE A 301 16.55 21.02 -4.83
N TYR A 302 15.97 21.53 -5.92
CA TYR A 302 14.52 21.44 -6.17
C TYR A 302 14.05 19.98 -6.24
N ASP A 303 12.91 19.71 -5.60
CA ASP A 303 12.23 18.41 -5.58
C ASP A 303 13.15 17.23 -5.17
N GLN A 304 14.18 17.50 -4.35
CA GLN A 304 15.03 16.50 -3.71
C GLN A 304 14.67 16.38 -2.23
N LEU A 305 14.47 15.15 -1.74
CA LEU A 305 14.25 14.91 -0.31
C LEU A 305 15.60 14.76 0.42
N PHE A 306 15.75 15.46 1.54
CA PHE A 306 16.90 15.32 2.43
C PHE A 306 16.46 14.69 3.74
N GLU A 307 17.07 13.55 4.09
CA GLU A 307 16.73 12.76 5.29
C GLU A 307 17.30 13.33 6.59
N ASN A 308 18.28 14.23 6.50
CA ASN A 308 18.90 14.82 7.68
C ASN A 308 19.32 16.28 7.43
N THR A 309 19.49 17.02 8.54
CA THR A 309 19.90 18.43 8.51
C THR A 309 21.29 18.62 7.90
N SER A 310 22.22 17.69 8.10
CA SER A 310 23.59 17.85 7.59
C SER A 310 23.62 17.86 6.06
N ASP A 311 22.98 16.89 5.44
CA ASP A 311 22.91 16.72 3.99
C ASP A 311 22.17 17.87 3.33
N PHE A 312 21.08 18.34 3.95
CA PHE A 312 20.35 19.52 3.47
C PHE A 312 21.21 20.79 3.50
N MET A 313 21.94 21.01 4.60
CA MET A 313 22.83 22.17 4.73
C MET A 313 24.02 22.10 3.77
N ASP A 314 24.58 20.91 3.55
CA ASP A 314 25.63 20.68 2.56
C ASP A 314 25.15 20.93 1.12
N ALA A 315 23.90 20.57 0.82
CA ALA A 315 23.28 20.87 -0.46
C ALA A 315 23.04 22.37 -0.62
N LEU A 316 22.46 23.05 0.38
CA LEU A 316 22.27 24.49 0.39
C LEU A 316 23.59 25.26 0.21
N GLY A 317 24.69 24.79 0.80
CA GLY A 317 26.02 25.38 0.63
C GLY A 317 26.55 25.34 -0.81
N LYS A 318 26.01 24.43 -1.65
CA LYS A 318 26.36 24.29 -3.08
C LYS A 318 25.41 25.05 -4.01
N ALA A 319 24.34 25.64 -3.47
CA ALA A 319 23.37 26.40 -4.26
C ALA A 319 24.01 27.66 -4.88
N PRO A 320 23.45 28.23 -5.96
CA PRO A 320 24.04 29.37 -6.67
C PRO A 320 23.99 30.70 -5.88
N PHE A 321 23.72 30.67 -4.58
CA PHE A 321 23.65 31.82 -3.68
C PHE A 321 24.49 31.60 -2.41
N SER A 322 25.16 32.65 -1.93
CA SER A 322 25.99 32.58 -0.73
C SER A 322 25.17 32.90 0.53
N LEU A 323 25.15 31.97 1.48
CA LEU A 323 24.60 32.14 2.82
C LEU A 323 25.72 31.92 3.86
N LYS A 324 25.65 32.63 5.00
CA LYS A 324 26.49 32.37 6.18
C LYS A 324 25.67 31.60 7.22
N GLU A 325 26.28 30.76 8.06
CA GLU A 325 25.58 29.92 9.06
C GLU A 325 24.61 30.70 9.97
N ASP A 326 24.94 31.94 10.35
CA ASP A 326 24.10 32.80 11.20
C ASP A 326 23.05 33.63 10.43
N ASP A 327 22.92 33.45 9.12
CA ASP A 327 22.00 34.21 8.28
C ASP A 327 20.54 33.86 8.64
N GLN A 328 19.74 34.88 8.95
CA GLN A 328 18.29 34.73 9.20
C GLN A 328 17.58 34.06 8.01
N ARG A 329 18.14 34.17 6.80
CA ARG A 329 17.64 33.50 5.59
C ARG A 329 17.74 31.98 5.66
N ILE A 330 18.83 31.44 6.22
CA ILE A 330 18.97 29.99 6.43
C ILE A 330 17.89 29.51 7.39
N LYS A 331 17.63 30.27 8.45
CA LYS A 331 16.58 29.92 9.42
C LYS A 331 15.19 29.86 8.77
N ILE A 332 14.87 30.83 7.90
CA ILE A 332 13.60 30.86 7.16
C ILE A 332 13.53 29.71 6.14
N ILE A 333 14.58 29.48 5.35
CA ILE A 333 14.62 28.36 4.39
C ILE A 333 14.46 27.04 5.12
N LYS A 334 15.22 26.83 6.19
CA LYS A 334 15.14 25.63 7.02
C LYS A 334 13.74 25.45 7.61
N GLN A 335 13.12 26.52 8.10
CA GLN A 335 11.77 26.46 8.67
C GLN A 335 10.70 26.14 7.62
N LEU A 336 10.78 26.73 6.43
CA LEU A 336 9.78 26.56 5.37
C LEU A 336 9.97 25.30 4.53
N SER A 337 11.21 24.80 4.43
CA SER A 337 11.55 23.58 3.67
C SER A 337 11.48 22.34 4.55
N LYS A 338 11.46 22.50 5.87
CA LYS A 338 11.21 21.41 6.81
C LYS A 338 9.78 20.94 6.60
N LEU A 339 9.63 19.65 6.32
CA LEU A 339 8.36 18.97 6.46
C LEU A 339 8.16 18.74 7.98
N PRO A 340 7.19 19.42 8.63
CA PRO A 340 6.77 18.99 9.96
C PRO A 340 6.15 17.59 9.84
N GLY A 341 6.27 16.76 10.87
CA GLY A 341 5.39 15.62 11.13
C GLY A 341 5.44 14.37 10.23
N SER A 342 6.02 14.43 9.03
CA SER A 342 6.07 13.36 8.00
C SER A 342 4.90 12.38 8.00
N THR A 343 3.69 12.90 8.17
CA THR A 343 2.47 12.14 8.01
C THR A 343 2.19 11.93 6.52
N PHE A 344 1.47 10.85 6.19
CA PHE A 344 0.95 10.62 4.83
C PHE A 344 0.28 11.87 4.24
N HIS A 345 -0.45 12.61 5.08
CA HIS A 345 -1.13 13.84 4.69
C HIS A 345 -0.13 14.94 4.29
N GLU A 346 0.92 15.18 5.08
CA GLU A 346 1.90 16.23 4.80
C GLU A 346 2.74 15.93 3.57
N LEU A 347 3.22 14.68 3.40
CA LEU A 347 3.99 14.28 2.22
C LEU A 347 3.20 14.56 0.93
N LEU A 348 1.92 14.17 0.91
CA LEU A 348 1.06 14.43 -0.25
C LEU A 348 0.69 15.92 -0.37
N THR A 349 0.39 16.61 0.72
CA THR A 349 0.01 18.04 0.67
C THR A 349 1.15 18.91 0.15
N HIS A 350 2.40 18.54 0.45
CA HIS A 350 3.59 19.23 -0.03
C HIS A 350 4.13 18.70 -1.36
N ALA A 351 3.55 17.62 -1.90
CA ALA A 351 3.98 17.03 -3.15
C ALA A 351 3.76 18.02 -4.32
N SER A 352 4.78 18.15 -5.17
CA SER A 352 4.70 18.92 -6.41
C SER A 352 3.73 18.22 -7.37
N PHE A 353 2.64 18.86 -7.77
CA PHE A 353 1.67 18.28 -8.71
C PHE A 353 1.59 19.07 -10.01
N GLY A 354 1.49 18.37 -11.14
CA GLY A 354 1.42 19.00 -12.46
C GLY A 354 1.39 17.98 -13.61
N PRO A 355 1.32 18.45 -14.87
CA PRO A 355 1.42 17.55 -16.02
C PRO A 355 2.80 16.88 -16.10
N LEU A 356 2.89 15.71 -16.76
CA LEU A 356 4.14 14.99 -17.00
C LEU A 356 5.02 15.71 -18.04
N THR A 357 5.68 16.79 -17.62
CA THR A 357 6.54 17.64 -18.45
C THR A 357 7.77 18.08 -17.65
N SER A 358 8.89 18.30 -18.33
CA SER A 358 10.10 18.87 -17.72
C SER A 358 9.99 20.37 -17.47
N ASP A 359 9.06 21.05 -18.13
CA ASP A 359 8.77 22.47 -17.94
C ASP A 359 7.26 22.66 -17.78
N MET A 360 6.82 23.00 -16.57
CA MET A 360 5.41 23.24 -16.25
C MET A 360 4.89 24.59 -16.79
N GLN A 361 5.78 25.52 -17.17
CA GLN A 361 5.43 26.85 -17.68
C GLN A 361 5.49 26.93 -19.21
N SER A 362 6.13 25.95 -19.86
CA SER A 362 6.19 25.89 -21.31
C SER A 362 4.80 25.69 -21.93
N THR A 363 4.48 26.55 -22.89
CA THR A 363 3.31 26.40 -23.77
C THR A 363 3.64 25.60 -25.04
N ASP A 364 4.88 25.15 -25.18
CA ASP A 364 5.31 24.36 -26.33
C ASP A 364 4.85 22.92 -26.17
N LEU A 365 3.65 22.64 -26.71
CA LEU A 365 3.05 21.31 -26.78
C LEU A 365 3.98 20.24 -27.41
N GLN A 366 5.05 20.63 -28.12
CA GLN A 366 6.04 19.71 -28.69
C GLN A 366 7.00 19.10 -27.64
N LEU A 367 7.08 19.68 -26.43
CA LEU A 367 7.92 19.21 -25.31
C LEU A 367 7.19 18.32 -24.29
N THR A 368 6.00 17.81 -24.64
CA THR A 368 5.14 17.01 -23.76
C THR A 368 5.73 15.63 -23.44
N GLY A 369 6.63 15.54 -22.45
CA GLY A 369 7.30 14.29 -22.05
C GLY A 369 8.32 13.76 -23.07
N SER A 370 8.62 14.56 -24.10
CA SER A 370 9.56 14.23 -25.16
C SER A 370 10.99 14.59 -24.76
N GLN A 371 11.90 13.62 -24.79
CA GLN A 371 13.33 13.85 -24.55
C GLN A 371 14.08 13.88 -25.88
N LYS A 372 15.05 14.80 -26.00
CA LYS A 372 15.97 14.84 -27.14
C LYS A 372 17.07 13.79 -26.94
N LEU A 373 16.98 12.68 -27.64
CA LEU A 373 17.99 11.62 -27.65
C LEU A 373 19.07 11.93 -28.68
N GLY A 374 20.31 12.06 -28.21
CA GLY A 374 21.48 12.17 -29.07
C GLY A 374 21.94 10.79 -29.55
N TYR A 375 22.10 10.61 -30.85
CA TYR A 375 22.67 9.39 -31.43
C TYR A 375 23.71 9.72 -32.50
N LYS A 376 24.60 8.76 -32.77
CA LYS A 376 25.58 8.88 -33.84
C LYS A 376 25.02 8.23 -35.10
N GLY A 377 24.68 9.04 -36.10
CA GLY A 377 24.26 8.57 -37.41
C GLY A 377 25.38 8.71 -38.43
N ILE A 378 25.26 8.00 -39.56
CA ILE A 378 26.11 8.21 -40.73
C ILE A 378 25.29 9.01 -41.74
N GLN A 379 25.72 10.23 -42.03
CA GLN A 379 25.11 11.07 -43.07
C GLN A 379 26.19 11.41 -44.08
N ASN A 380 25.92 11.12 -45.37
CA ASN A 380 26.89 11.31 -46.46
C ASN A 380 28.25 10.64 -46.21
N GLY A 381 28.26 9.45 -45.59
CA GLY A 381 29.49 8.69 -45.31
C GLY A 381 30.32 9.18 -44.10
N HIS A 382 29.86 10.20 -43.38
CA HIS A 382 30.53 10.71 -42.18
C HIS A 382 29.68 10.49 -40.92
N ALA A 383 30.34 10.17 -39.80
CA ALA A 383 29.69 10.09 -38.50
C ALA A 383 29.28 11.50 -38.03
N GLN A 384 27.99 11.74 -37.88
CA GLN A 384 27.43 12.97 -37.34
C GLN A 384 26.64 12.70 -36.06
N LYS A 385 26.71 13.63 -35.12
CA LYS A 385 25.80 13.64 -33.97
C LYS A 385 24.45 14.14 -34.45
N LEU A 386 23.49 13.24 -34.52
CA LEU A 386 22.10 13.55 -34.81
C LEU A 386 21.31 13.55 -33.51
N SER A 387 20.09 14.05 -33.57
CA SER A 387 19.16 14.00 -32.44
C SER A 387 17.79 13.61 -32.93
N ALA A 388 17.07 12.88 -32.10
CA ALA A 388 15.68 12.52 -32.32
C ALA A 388 14.88 12.79 -31.05
N TRP A 389 13.58 13.05 -31.22
CA TRP A 389 12.64 13.09 -30.10
C TRP A 389 12.18 11.68 -29.77
N TYR A 390 12.06 11.38 -28.49
CA TYR A 390 11.41 10.18 -27.99
C TYR A 390 10.52 10.51 -26.80
N ARG A 391 9.31 9.95 -26.82
CA ARG A 391 8.30 10.02 -25.77
C ARG A 391 7.68 8.63 -25.58
N GLY A 392 7.34 8.32 -24.34
CA GLY A 392 6.55 7.14 -24.00
C GLY A 392 5.05 7.29 -24.32
N PRO A 393 4.23 6.30 -23.92
CA PRO A 393 2.77 6.37 -24.03
C PRO A 393 2.14 7.38 -23.06
N LEU A 394 2.89 7.89 -22.07
CA LEU A 394 2.40 8.84 -21.07
C LEU A 394 2.71 10.27 -21.55
N ALA A 395 1.69 10.99 -22.03
CA ALA A 395 1.85 12.35 -22.54
C ALA A 395 1.17 13.36 -21.62
N ALA A 396 1.74 14.55 -21.47
CA ALA A 396 1.15 15.63 -20.66
C ALA A 396 -0.23 16.11 -21.17
N THR A 397 -0.57 15.85 -22.44
CA THR A 397 -1.82 16.27 -23.08
C THR A 397 -2.18 15.32 -24.23
N SER A 398 -3.42 15.42 -24.73
CA SER A 398 -3.86 14.63 -25.88
C SER A 398 -3.03 14.95 -27.13
N ILE A 399 -2.58 13.92 -27.83
CA ILE A 399 -1.81 14.06 -29.07
C ILE A 399 -2.73 13.84 -30.27
N ASP A 400 -2.92 14.90 -31.05
CA ASP A 400 -3.68 14.85 -32.29
C ASP A 400 -2.74 14.79 -33.51
N LEU A 401 -2.67 13.62 -34.14
CA LEU A 401 -1.91 13.40 -35.37
C LEU A 401 -2.76 13.56 -36.63
N ASN A 402 -4.05 13.90 -36.53
CA ASN A 402 -4.95 13.94 -37.69
C ASN A 402 -4.48 14.91 -38.79
N GLN A 403 -3.84 16.01 -38.39
CA GLN A 403 -3.28 16.99 -39.33
C GLN A 403 -2.07 16.45 -40.11
N LEU A 404 -1.31 15.53 -39.53
CA LEU A 404 -0.11 14.92 -40.14
C LEU A 404 -0.45 13.67 -40.94
N ASN A 405 -1.33 12.84 -40.38
CA ASN A 405 -1.85 11.62 -40.97
C ASN A 405 -3.21 11.26 -40.33
N PRO A 406 -4.34 11.47 -41.02
CA PRO A 406 -5.67 11.20 -40.48
C PRO A 406 -5.98 9.71 -40.29
N LYS A 407 -5.15 8.81 -40.84
CA LYS A 407 -5.28 7.36 -40.68
C LYS A 407 -4.28 6.78 -39.68
N PHE A 408 -3.50 7.62 -38.99
CA PHE A 408 -2.51 7.14 -38.02
C PHE A 408 -3.17 6.19 -37.00
N PRO A 409 -2.55 5.04 -36.66
CA PRO A 409 -1.16 4.62 -36.95
C PRO A 409 -0.95 3.89 -38.28
N LEU A 410 -1.92 3.89 -39.19
CA LEU A 410 -1.73 3.32 -40.53
C LEU A 410 -0.94 4.29 -41.41
N ASN A 411 -0.36 3.79 -42.48
CA ASN A 411 0.26 4.62 -43.51
C ASN A 411 -0.77 5.56 -44.16
N ARG A 412 -0.30 6.62 -44.82
CA ARG A 412 -1.17 7.63 -45.46
C ARG A 412 -2.10 7.04 -46.53
N ASP A 413 -1.62 6.03 -47.25
CA ASP A 413 -2.42 5.26 -48.20
C ASP A 413 -3.47 4.37 -47.50
N GLY A 414 -3.29 4.10 -46.20
CA GLY A 414 -4.10 3.23 -45.38
C GLY A 414 -3.54 1.81 -45.26
N SER A 415 -2.32 1.54 -45.73
CA SER A 415 -1.67 0.25 -45.50
C SER A 415 -1.18 0.09 -44.06
N ILE A 416 -1.04 -1.15 -43.61
CA ILE A 416 -0.39 -1.45 -42.34
C ILE A 416 1.12 -1.15 -42.47
N PRO A 417 1.75 -0.44 -41.51
CA PRO A 417 3.20 -0.25 -41.45
C PRO A 417 3.95 -1.58 -41.45
N ALA A 418 4.88 -1.76 -42.37
CA ALA A 418 5.69 -2.97 -42.46
C ALA A 418 7.01 -2.82 -41.68
N GLN A 419 7.50 -1.59 -41.52
CA GLN A 419 8.75 -1.28 -40.87
C GLN A 419 8.59 -0.15 -39.85
N PRO A 420 9.44 -0.10 -38.79
CA PRO A 420 9.43 1.00 -37.84
C PRO A 420 9.60 2.38 -38.51
N GLN A 421 10.35 2.42 -39.62
CA GLN A 421 10.64 3.66 -40.36
C GLN A 421 9.39 4.32 -40.95
N ASP A 422 8.33 3.55 -41.21
CA ASP A 422 7.05 4.05 -41.74
C ASP A 422 6.32 4.96 -40.71
N LEU A 423 6.66 4.81 -39.43
CA LEU A 423 6.05 5.53 -38.30
C LEU A 423 6.91 6.69 -37.78
N VAL A 424 8.01 7.02 -38.46
CA VAL A 424 8.85 8.16 -38.10
C VAL A 424 8.17 9.46 -38.53
N ILE A 425 8.01 10.40 -37.59
CA ILE A 425 7.42 11.70 -37.87
C ILE A 425 8.54 12.74 -38.03
N ASN A 426 8.57 13.43 -39.16
CA ASN A 426 9.56 14.48 -39.41
C ASN A 426 8.98 15.85 -39.02
N ASP A 427 9.62 16.53 -38.06
CA ASP A 427 9.28 17.93 -37.77
C ASP A 427 9.97 18.85 -38.79
N SER A 428 9.16 19.45 -39.66
CA SER A 428 9.62 20.39 -40.68
C SER A 428 10.22 21.67 -40.11
N LYS A 429 9.92 22.04 -38.86
CA LYS A 429 10.41 23.29 -38.24
C LYS A 429 11.84 23.16 -37.71
N ASN A 430 12.14 22.07 -37.01
CA ASN A 430 13.42 21.92 -36.31
C ASN A 430 14.40 20.94 -36.98
N GLN A 431 14.01 20.28 -38.08
CA GLN A 431 14.79 19.21 -38.73
C GLN A 431 15.15 18.03 -37.79
N ILE A 432 14.39 17.88 -36.70
CA ILE A 432 14.52 16.75 -35.76
C ILE A 432 13.40 15.76 -36.06
N THR A 433 13.71 14.46 -36.02
CA THR A 433 12.72 13.40 -36.23
C THR A 433 12.16 12.91 -34.90
N ASP A 434 10.86 12.71 -34.79
CA ASP A 434 10.21 12.01 -33.69
C ASP A 434 10.20 10.49 -33.98
N GLN A 435 10.85 9.73 -33.10
CA GLN A 435 11.03 8.28 -33.18
C GLN A 435 10.11 7.53 -32.21
N SER A 436 9.20 8.22 -31.50
CA SER A 436 8.37 7.64 -30.45
C SER A 436 7.55 6.44 -30.94
N TYR A 437 6.87 6.59 -32.08
CA TYR A 437 6.03 5.54 -32.66
C TYR A 437 6.82 4.41 -33.32
N ALA A 438 7.96 4.74 -33.94
CA ALA A 438 8.88 3.74 -34.46
C ALA A 438 9.45 2.86 -33.34
N ALA A 439 9.82 3.47 -32.22
CA ALA A 439 10.29 2.77 -31.02
C ALA A 439 9.18 1.92 -30.38
N ALA A 440 7.95 2.43 -30.33
CA ALA A 440 6.78 1.67 -29.86
C ALA A 440 6.56 0.41 -30.72
N PHE A 441 6.57 0.55 -32.04
CA PHE A 441 6.44 -0.56 -32.99
C PHE A 441 7.56 -1.60 -32.82
N GLU A 442 8.80 -1.14 -32.72
CA GLU A 442 9.93 -2.06 -32.50
C GLU A 442 9.80 -2.80 -31.17
N LEU A 443 9.42 -2.10 -30.10
CA LEU A 443 9.22 -2.72 -28.79
C LEU A 443 8.09 -3.77 -28.83
N GLY A 444 6.96 -3.46 -29.46
CA GLY A 444 5.86 -4.39 -29.61
C GLY A 444 6.26 -5.66 -30.36
N ARG A 445 7.06 -5.51 -31.42
CA ARG A 445 7.63 -6.64 -32.17
C ARG A 445 8.53 -7.49 -31.28
N LEU A 446 9.43 -6.87 -30.53
CA LEU A 446 10.37 -7.59 -29.65
C LEU A 446 9.63 -8.30 -28.51
N MET A 447 8.68 -7.64 -27.86
CA MET A 447 7.87 -8.24 -26.78
C MET A 447 7.01 -9.40 -27.28
N ALA A 448 6.47 -9.29 -28.50
CA ALA A 448 5.74 -10.40 -29.11
C ALA A 448 6.66 -11.60 -29.41
N LEU A 449 7.88 -11.35 -29.91
CA LEU A 449 8.87 -12.40 -30.21
C LEU A 449 9.43 -13.08 -28.95
N ASP A 450 9.53 -12.34 -27.83
CA ASP A 450 9.99 -12.85 -26.55
C ASP A 450 8.98 -13.85 -25.94
N ASP A 451 7.68 -13.65 -26.21
CA ASP A 451 6.60 -14.54 -25.77
C ASP A 451 6.32 -15.64 -26.80
N ALA A 452 6.95 -16.82 -26.60
CA ALA A 452 6.85 -17.96 -27.51
C ALA A 452 5.42 -18.53 -27.63
N ASP A 453 4.67 -18.53 -26.52
CA ASP A 453 3.31 -19.08 -26.47
C ASP A 453 2.35 -18.15 -27.24
N PHE A 454 2.43 -16.85 -26.99
CA PHE A 454 1.72 -15.83 -27.77
C PHE A 454 2.08 -15.91 -29.25
N SER A 455 3.38 -15.90 -29.59
CA SER A 455 3.87 -15.87 -30.97
C SER A 455 3.34 -17.03 -31.81
N LYS A 456 3.36 -18.25 -31.26
CA LYS A 456 2.93 -19.46 -31.97
C LYS A 456 1.42 -19.43 -32.24
N GLU A 457 0.63 -19.14 -31.23
CA GLU A 457 -0.84 -19.12 -31.33
C GLU A 457 -1.31 -17.98 -32.23
N PHE A 458 -0.70 -16.80 -32.09
CA PHE A 458 -0.99 -15.64 -32.93
C PHE A 458 -0.60 -15.87 -34.40
N PHE A 459 0.54 -16.50 -34.68
CA PHE A 459 0.93 -16.85 -36.04
C PHE A 459 -0.02 -17.87 -36.69
N GLN A 460 -0.49 -18.87 -35.92
CA GLN A 460 -1.49 -19.84 -36.40
C GLN A 460 -2.80 -19.14 -36.76
N TRP A 461 -3.32 -18.32 -35.85
CA TRP A 461 -4.53 -17.53 -36.09
C TRP A 461 -4.40 -16.62 -37.32
N LYS A 462 -3.28 -15.88 -37.46
CA LYS A 462 -3.04 -15.02 -38.63
C LYS A 462 -3.06 -15.79 -39.95
N ASN A 463 -2.45 -16.98 -40.00
CA ASN A 463 -2.45 -17.80 -41.22
C ASN A 463 -3.84 -18.34 -41.55
N GLU A 464 -4.62 -18.74 -40.54
CA GLU A 464 -6.01 -19.20 -40.72
C GLU A 464 -6.88 -18.07 -41.29
N VAL A 465 -6.79 -16.85 -40.72
CA VAL A 465 -7.52 -15.67 -41.20
C VAL A 465 -7.10 -15.32 -42.63
N ALA A 466 -5.79 -15.24 -42.91
CA ALA A 466 -5.28 -14.91 -44.24
C ALA A 466 -5.72 -15.95 -45.30
N MET A 467 -5.69 -17.24 -44.95
CA MET A 467 -6.18 -18.31 -45.83
C MET A 467 -7.68 -18.19 -46.10
N ALA A 468 -8.49 -17.92 -45.06
CA ALA A 468 -9.93 -17.74 -45.20
C ALA A 468 -10.29 -16.54 -46.09
N LEU A 469 -9.63 -15.39 -45.88
CA LEU A 469 -9.81 -14.18 -46.70
C LEU A 469 -9.41 -14.44 -48.15
N ARG A 470 -8.25 -15.06 -48.39
CA ARG A 470 -7.77 -15.36 -49.74
C ARG A 470 -8.71 -16.30 -50.50
N LEU A 471 -9.26 -17.29 -49.82
CA LEU A 471 -10.29 -18.17 -50.39
C LEU A 471 -11.57 -17.41 -50.74
N LYS A 472 -12.01 -16.47 -49.88
CA LYS A 472 -13.17 -15.60 -50.13
C LYS A 472 -12.95 -14.73 -51.37
N GLU A 473 -11.74 -14.17 -51.55
CA GLU A 473 -11.39 -13.41 -52.76
C GLU A 473 -11.38 -14.27 -54.03
N LEU A 474 -10.77 -15.45 -53.98
CA LEU A 474 -10.69 -16.36 -55.13
C LEU A 474 -12.08 -16.81 -55.58
N LYS A 475 -13.01 -17.04 -54.65
CA LYS A 475 -14.42 -17.35 -54.94
C LYS A 475 -15.14 -16.22 -55.70
N LYS A 476 -14.74 -14.95 -55.49
CA LYS A 476 -15.36 -13.78 -56.15
C LYS A 476 -14.87 -13.56 -57.59
N LYS A 477 -13.67 -14.04 -57.95
CA LYS A 477 -13.12 -13.84 -59.30
C LYS A 477 -13.73 -14.82 -60.33
N ASP A 478 -14.36 -14.28 -61.37
CA ASP A 478 -15.12 -15.05 -62.38
C ASP A 478 -14.31 -16.18 -63.05
N GLY A 479 -13.00 -16.01 -63.24
CA GLY A 479 -12.12 -17.03 -63.84
C GLY A 479 -11.84 -18.25 -62.94
N TYR A 480 -12.19 -18.21 -61.66
CA TYR A 480 -11.91 -19.25 -60.66
C TYR A 480 -13.18 -20.01 -60.22
N LYS A 481 -14.36 -19.66 -60.77
CA LYS A 481 -15.65 -20.29 -60.47
C LYS A 481 -15.69 -21.81 -60.73
N ASN A 482 -14.78 -22.35 -61.54
CA ASN A 482 -14.76 -23.77 -61.95
C ASN A 482 -13.62 -24.61 -61.31
N ILE A 483 -12.86 -24.06 -60.36
CA ILE A 483 -11.70 -24.72 -59.74
C ILE A 483 -12.10 -25.61 -58.54
N PHE A 484 -13.38 -25.63 -58.17
CA PHE A 484 -13.93 -26.40 -57.04
C PHE A 484 -14.01 -27.93 -57.24
N HIS A 485 -13.30 -28.49 -58.23
CA HIS A 485 -13.05 -29.93 -58.32
C HIS A 485 -11.77 -30.36 -57.56
N LEU A 486 -10.95 -29.38 -57.13
CA LEU A 486 -9.88 -29.62 -56.16
C LEU A 486 -10.48 -29.76 -54.76
N PRO A 487 -9.99 -30.69 -53.92
CA PRO A 487 -10.47 -30.89 -52.55
C PRO A 487 -9.90 -29.78 -51.64
N LEU A 488 -10.22 -28.54 -51.95
CA LEU A 488 -10.10 -27.47 -50.98
C LEU A 488 -11.17 -27.78 -49.93
N SER A 489 -10.75 -28.13 -48.72
CA SER A 489 -11.64 -28.23 -47.55
C SER A 489 -12.60 -27.05 -47.54
N ASP A 490 -13.82 -27.26 -47.03
CA ASP A 490 -14.74 -26.14 -46.74
C ASP A 490 -13.93 -25.01 -46.10
N ALA A 491 -14.10 -23.79 -46.62
CA ALA A 491 -13.28 -22.66 -46.22
C ALA A 491 -13.35 -22.57 -44.69
N PRO A 492 -12.20 -22.60 -43.98
CA PRO A 492 -12.22 -22.45 -42.53
C PRO A 492 -13.00 -21.16 -42.23
N GLN A 493 -14.04 -21.28 -41.41
CA GLN A 493 -14.73 -20.11 -40.89
C GLN A 493 -13.67 -19.23 -40.22
N VAL A 494 -13.75 -17.91 -40.42
CA VAL A 494 -12.82 -16.99 -39.76
C VAL A 494 -12.97 -17.22 -38.27
N ARG A 495 -11.93 -17.74 -37.62
CA ARG A 495 -11.94 -18.08 -36.21
C ARG A 495 -11.71 -16.83 -35.39
N ASP A 496 -12.48 -16.67 -34.31
CA ASP A 496 -12.26 -15.63 -33.32
C ASP A 496 -10.83 -15.70 -32.78
N MET A 497 -10.29 -14.54 -32.41
CA MET A 497 -8.93 -14.47 -31.88
C MET A 497 -8.85 -15.27 -30.57
N PRO A 498 -7.84 -16.14 -30.38
CA PRO A 498 -7.75 -16.95 -29.18
C PRO A 498 -7.73 -16.10 -27.90
N ALA A 499 -8.43 -16.56 -26.86
CA ALA A 499 -8.63 -15.79 -25.64
C ALA A 499 -7.32 -15.36 -24.96
N HIS A 500 -6.28 -16.21 -25.04
CA HIS A 500 -4.95 -15.89 -24.51
C HIS A 500 -4.27 -14.74 -25.27
N VAL A 501 -4.35 -14.75 -26.61
CA VAL A 501 -3.84 -13.66 -27.46
C VAL A 501 -4.59 -12.35 -27.16
N THR A 502 -5.92 -12.40 -27.05
CA THR A 502 -6.74 -11.23 -26.69
C THR A 502 -6.37 -10.67 -25.32
N ALA A 503 -6.26 -11.54 -24.31
CA ALA A 503 -5.85 -11.14 -22.96
C ALA A 503 -4.45 -10.51 -22.94
N LYS A 504 -3.53 -10.98 -23.79
CA LYS A 504 -2.19 -10.38 -23.94
C LYS A 504 -2.25 -8.98 -24.53
N PHE A 505 -3.02 -8.77 -25.61
CA PHE A 505 -3.21 -7.41 -26.15
C PHE A 505 -3.84 -6.47 -25.13
N ASP A 506 -4.83 -6.95 -24.36
CA ASP A 506 -5.44 -6.16 -23.30
C ASP A 506 -4.45 -5.83 -22.17
N SER A 507 -3.55 -6.74 -21.82
CA SER A 507 -2.45 -6.48 -20.86
C SER A 507 -1.56 -5.33 -21.33
N TRP A 508 -1.20 -5.30 -22.62
CA TRP A 508 -0.35 -4.25 -23.19
C TRP A 508 -1.07 -2.90 -23.29
N LYS A 509 -2.38 -2.87 -23.54
CA LYS A 509 -3.17 -1.64 -23.45
C LYS A 509 -3.20 -1.06 -22.03
N ARG A 510 -3.13 -1.94 -21.01
CA ARG A 510 -2.94 -1.55 -19.60
C ARG A 510 -1.48 -1.27 -19.24
N LEU A 511 -0.57 -1.26 -20.23
CA LEU A 511 0.88 -1.04 -20.09
C LEU A 511 1.62 -2.15 -19.33
N GLU A 512 1.03 -3.33 -19.17
CA GLU A 512 1.62 -4.41 -18.37
C GLU A 512 2.85 -5.00 -19.06
N GLY A 513 3.92 -5.21 -18.30
CA GLY A 513 5.19 -5.75 -18.82
C GLY A 513 6.01 -4.79 -19.69
N ILE A 514 5.54 -3.56 -19.97
CA ILE A 514 6.30 -2.56 -20.71
C ILE A 514 7.45 -2.05 -19.82
N PRO A 515 8.72 -2.05 -20.29
CA PRO A 515 9.83 -1.60 -19.49
C PRO A 515 9.69 -0.13 -19.06
N TYR A 516 10.06 0.17 -17.80
CA TYR A 516 9.92 1.51 -17.20
C TYR A 516 10.50 2.64 -18.07
N ARG A 517 11.68 2.43 -18.67
CA ARG A 517 12.37 3.40 -19.55
C ARG A 517 11.55 3.80 -20.80
N TYR A 518 10.64 2.93 -21.24
CA TYR A 518 9.74 3.23 -22.35
C TYR A 518 8.49 3.99 -21.89
N LEU A 519 8.10 3.86 -20.61
CA LEU A 519 7.00 4.62 -20.01
C LEU A 519 7.42 6.04 -19.64
N VAL A 520 8.55 6.16 -18.94
CA VAL A 520 9.16 7.43 -18.52
C VAL A 520 10.54 7.54 -19.16
N SER A 521 10.65 8.39 -20.18
CA SER A 521 11.87 8.55 -21.00
C SER A 521 13.04 9.12 -20.20
N ASP A 522 12.75 10.08 -19.32
CA ASP A 522 13.71 10.79 -18.47
C ASP A 522 13.24 10.77 -17.00
N PRO A 523 14.05 10.26 -16.06
CA PRO A 523 13.72 10.28 -14.63
C PRO A 523 13.40 11.68 -14.08
N THR A 524 13.94 12.75 -14.68
CA THR A 524 13.65 14.13 -14.28
C THR A 524 12.20 14.56 -14.52
N LEU A 525 11.43 13.82 -15.34
CA LEU A 525 9.99 14.06 -15.54
C LEU A 525 9.17 13.74 -14.29
N ILE A 526 9.71 12.90 -13.39
CA ILE A 526 9.07 12.48 -12.16
C ILE A 526 10.05 12.59 -10.97
N PRO A 527 10.37 13.81 -10.51
CA PRO A 527 11.27 14.01 -9.38
C PRO A 527 10.68 13.43 -8.07
N GLU A 528 11.45 13.44 -6.98
CA GLU A 528 10.97 12.96 -5.68
C GLU A 528 9.86 13.88 -5.14
N GLU A 529 8.95 13.31 -4.34
CA GLU A 529 7.79 14.00 -3.76
C GLU A 529 6.92 14.75 -4.80
N CYS A 530 6.50 14.03 -5.84
CA CYS A 530 5.68 14.60 -6.89
C CYS A 530 4.54 13.70 -7.39
N ILE A 531 3.52 14.34 -7.99
CA ILE A 531 2.43 13.71 -8.72
C ILE A 531 2.43 14.28 -10.14
N ARG A 532 2.46 13.42 -11.15
CA ARG A 532 2.49 13.81 -12.57
C ARG A 532 1.31 13.23 -13.33
N PHE A 533 0.48 14.11 -13.87
CA PHE A 533 -0.71 13.76 -14.65
C PHE A 533 -0.36 13.54 -16.11
N PHE A 534 -1.01 12.56 -16.73
CA PHE A 534 -0.85 12.27 -18.14
C PHE A 534 -2.17 11.84 -18.78
N GLN A 535 -2.25 12.02 -20.09
CA GLN A 535 -3.19 11.35 -20.96
C GLN A 535 -2.45 10.30 -21.78
N MET A 536 -3.03 9.11 -21.89
CA MET A 536 -2.40 8.02 -22.63
C MET A 536 -2.44 8.31 -24.13
N ASP A 537 -1.27 8.28 -24.78
CA ASP A 537 -1.16 8.41 -26.23
C ASP A 537 -1.63 7.12 -26.90
N LYS A 538 -2.90 7.09 -27.31
CA LYS A 538 -3.49 5.98 -28.07
C LYS A 538 -2.68 5.63 -29.32
N ASN A 539 -2.02 6.61 -29.95
CA ASN A 539 -1.24 6.40 -31.16
C ASN A 539 0.03 5.58 -30.86
N TRP A 540 0.62 5.78 -29.68
CA TRP A 540 1.77 5.01 -29.22
C TRP A 540 1.39 3.56 -28.97
N ILE A 541 0.28 3.34 -28.25
CA ILE A 541 -0.24 1.99 -27.98
C ILE A 541 -0.60 1.28 -29.28
N ASN A 542 -1.26 1.96 -30.21
CA ASN A 542 -1.65 1.36 -31.46
C ASN A 542 -0.42 1.08 -32.36
N ALA A 543 0.62 1.92 -32.33
CA ALA A 543 1.90 1.64 -32.99
C ALA A 543 2.60 0.42 -32.37
N PHE A 544 2.60 0.30 -31.05
CA PHE A 544 3.10 -0.87 -30.33
C PHE A 544 2.36 -2.15 -30.72
N VAL A 545 1.02 -2.12 -30.73
CA VAL A 545 0.18 -3.22 -31.17
C VAL A 545 0.51 -3.61 -32.62
N LEU A 546 0.64 -2.63 -33.54
CA LEU A 546 1.04 -2.90 -34.92
C LEU A 546 2.43 -3.57 -35.01
N GLY A 547 3.35 -3.17 -34.13
CA GLY A 547 4.64 -3.83 -33.94
C GLY A 547 4.51 -5.31 -33.59
N ALA A 548 3.67 -5.64 -32.61
CA ALA A 548 3.37 -7.03 -32.28
C ALA A 548 2.69 -7.76 -33.45
N PHE A 549 1.80 -7.09 -34.19
CA PHE A 549 1.19 -7.62 -35.41
C PHE A 549 2.21 -7.88 -36.54
N SER A 550 3.38 -7.26 -36.51
CA SER A 550 4.40 -7.41 -37.56
C SER A 550 5.14 -8.76 -37.53
N ILE A 551 4.97 -9.58 -36.49
CA ILE A 551 5.61 -10.89 -36.45
C ILE A 551 4.96 -11.86 -37.44
N GLY A 552 5.77 -12.70 -38.09
CA GLY A 552 5.29 -13.77 -38.97
C GLY A 552 4.55 -13.28 -40.23
N HIS A 553 5.07 -12.25 -40.90
CA HIS A 553 4.54 -11.78 -42.19
C HIS A 553 4.54 -12.90 -43.24
N THR A 554 3.36 -13.33 -43.68
CA THR A 554 3.20 -14.26 -44.80
C THR A 554 2.27 -13.75 -45.92
N VAL A 555 1.42 -12.73 -45.70
CA VAL A 555 0.56 -12.17 -46.76
C VAL A 555 0.25 -10.67 -46.52
N ASP A 556 0.95 -9.77 -47.23
CA ASP A 556 0.92 -8.30 -47.02
C ASP A 556 -0.40 -7.60 -47.40
N ALA A 557 -1.31 -8.25 -48.13
CA ALA A 557 -2.42 -7.55 -48.78
C ALA A 557 -3.79 -7.68 -48.09
N ASP A 558 -4.10 -8.81 -47.42
CA ASP A 558 -5.50 -9.15 -47.10
C ASP A 558 -5.94 -8.73 -45.69
N LEU A 559 -5.02 -8.59 -44.73
CA LEU A 559 -5.36 -8.21 -43.35
C LEU A 559 -5.69 -6.71 -43.23
N THR A 560 -5.16 -5.85 -44.09
CA THR A 560 -5.37 -4.40 -44.05
C THR A 560 -6.85 -4.03 -44.15
N ASP A 561 -7.57 -4.57 -45.13
CA ASP A 561 -9.01 -4.32 -45.30
C ASP A 561 -9.84 -4.91 -44.16
N TYR A 562 -9.35 -6.01 -43.55
CA TYR A 562 -9.96 -6.69 -42.40
C TYR A 562 -9.73 -5.93 -41.07
N LEU A 563 -8.55 -5.33 -40.85
CA LEU A 563 -8.24 -4.48 -39.69
C LEU A 563 -8.93 -3.11 -39.77
N ILE A 564 -9.08 -2.55 -40.98
CA ILE A 564 -9.62 -1.19 -41.22
C ILE A 564 -11.14 -1.20 -41.41
N GLY A 565 -11.74 -2.37 -41.67
CA GLY A 565 -13.18 -2.53 -41.79
C GLY A 565 -13.77 -2.00 -43.10
N LYS A 566 -13.05 -2.12 -44.22
CA LYS A 566 -13.53 -1.72 -45.56
C LYS A 566 -14.39 -2.82 -46.22
N GLU A 567 -15.47 -3.22 -45.56
CA GLU A 567 -16.85 -3.28 -46.10
C GLU A 567 -17.80 -3.85 -45.02
N PRO A 568 -18.97 -3.22 -44.80
CA PRO A 568 -19.92 -3.60 -43.75
C PRO A 568 -21.02 -4.49 -44.32
N THR A 569 -21.12 -5.74 -43.89
CA THR A 569 -22.41 -6.48 -43.93
C THR A 569 -22.43 -7.71 -43.01
N ASP A 570 -21.28 -8.30 -42.68
CA ASP A 570 -21.22 -9.46 -41.78
C ASP A 570 -20.81 -9.06 -40.35
N THR A 571 -21.50 -9.68 -39.40
CA THR A 571 -21.46 -9.46 -37.94
C THR A 571 -20.11 -9.87 -37.31
N ASP A 572 -19.23 -10.49 -38.09
CA ASP A 572 -17.95 -11.12 -37.66
C ASP A 572 -16.75 -10.15 -37.57
N THR A 573 -16.95 -8.85 -37.82
CA THR A 573 -15.86 -7.83 -37.84
C THR A 573 -15.72 -7.00 -36.56
N LYS A 574 -16.56 -7.25 -35.55
CA LYS A 574 -16.61 -6.45 -34.31
C LYS A 574 -15.39 -6.64 -33.40
N GLU A 575 -14.80 -7.83 -33.34
CA GLU A 575 -13.81 -8.16 -32.31
C GLU A 575 -12.44 -7.49 -32.51
N ILE A 576 -12.02 -7.27 -33.76
CA ILE A 576 -10.67 -6.77 -34.06
C ILE A 576 -10.56 -5.25 -33.93
N LYS A 577 -11.66 -4.51 -34.10
CA LYS A 577 -11.73 -3.08 -33.70
C LYS A 577 -11.41 -2.91 -32.22
N GLY A 578 -11.69 -3.94 -31.40
CA GLY A 578 -11.39 -3.94 -29.97
C GLY A 578 -9.90 -4.02 -29.65
N ILE A 579 -9.01 -4.35 -30.60
CA ILE A 579 -7.56 -4.51 -30.33
C ILE A 579 -6.83 -3.15 -30.33
N PHE A 580 -7.34 -2.16 -31.06
CA PHE A 580 -6.79 -0.81 -31.01
C PHE A 580 -7.37 -0.02 -29.84
N GLN A 581 -6.52 0.75 -29.17
CA GLN A 581 -6.92 1.70 -28.15
C GLN A 581 -7.69 2.85 -28.81
N THR A 582 -8.97 2.95 -28.50
CA THR A 582 -9.85 4.06 -28.93
C THR A 582 -10.39 4.88 -27.76
N GLU A 583 -10.51 4.25 -26.59
CA GLU A 583 -11.02 4.90 -25.39
C GLU A 583 -10.03 5.92 -24.86
N VAL A 584 -10.57 7.02 -24.33
CA VAL A 584 -9.77 8.03 -23.64
C VAL A 584 -9.35 7.45 -22.29
N THR A 585 -8.05 7.29 -22.12
CA THR A 585 -7.44 6.82 -20.88
C THR A 585 -6.55 7.91 -20.35
N SER A 586 -6.71 8.26 -19.09
CA SER A 586 -5.89 9.21 -18.37
C SER A 586 -5.27 8.54 -17.15
N GLY A 587 -4.36 9.22 -16.47
CA GLY A 587 -3.74 8.66 -15.28
C GLY A 587 -2.78 9.61 -14.62
N PHE A 588 -2.14 9.10 -13.58
CA PHE A 588 -1.09 9.81 -12.89
C PHE A 588 -0.02 8.86 -12.38
N LEU A 589 1.18 9.38 -12.26
CA LEU A 589 2.28 8.77 -11.55
C LEU A 589 2.48 9.50 -10.23
N ILE A 590 2.73 8.76 -9.15
CA ILE A 590 3.15 9.31 -7.87
C ILE A 590 4.55 8.80 -7.57
N HIS A 591 5.48 9.72 -7.29
CA HIS A 591 6.81 9.42 -6.79
C HIS A 591 6.96 10.07 -5.42
N SER A 592 6.79 9.29 -4.36
CA SER A 592 6.82 9.80 -2.98
C SER A 592 7.14 8.69 -1.99
N PHE A 593 7.79 9.03 -0.88
CA PHE A 593 7.94 8.15 0.28
C PHE A 593 6.59 7.71 0.84
N ALA A 594 5.49 8.44 0.56
CA ALA A 594 4.14 8.00 0.89
C ALA A 594 3.81 6.62 0.28
N VAL A 595 4.41 6.29 -0.87
CA VAL A 595 4.20 5.02 -1.57
C VAL A 595 4.82 3.85 -0.82
N SER A 596 6.03 4.00 -0.29
CA SER A 596 6.72 2.95 0.47
C SER A 596 6.28 2.91 1.93
N GLY A 597 5.98 4.07 2.54
CA GLY A 597 5.49 4.19 3.92
C GLY A 597 4.06 3.67 4.12
N TRP A 598 3.18 3.87 3.12
CA TRP A 598 1.76 3.45 3.18
C TRP A 598 1.35 2.71 1.90
N PRO A 599 1.88 1.51 1.62
CA PRO A 599 1.65 0.81 0.34
C PRO A 599 0.16 0.59 0.01
N ASP A 600 -0.66 0.48 1.04
CA ASP A 600 -2.10 0.23 0.99
C ASP A 600 -2.99 1.48 0.90
N PHE A 601 -2.44 2.68 0.72
CA PHE A 601 -3.27 3.87 0.55
C PHE A 601 -4.28 3.71 -0.61
N MET A 602 -5.44 4.33 -0.44
CA MET A 602 -6.55 4.34 -1.39
C MET A 602 -6.63 5.69 -2.10
N VAL A 603 -7.14 5.65 -3.33
CA VAL A 603 -7.36 6.85 -4.15
C VAL A 603 -8.75 6.77 -4.73
N ASP A 604 -9.56 7.76 -4.40
CA ASP A 604 -10.83 7.98 -5.07
C ASP A 604 -10.62 8.96 -6.22
N VAL A 605 -11.12 8.56 -7.39
CA VAL A 605 -11.03 9.34 -8.62
C VAL A 605 -12.42 9.85 -8.96
N HIS A 606 -12.56 11.16 -9.11
CA HIS A 606 -13.83 11.79 -9.46
C HIS A 606 -13.81 12.26 -10.91
N PRO A 607 -14.87 11.94 -11.69
CA PRO A 607 -14.94 12.31 -13.11
C PRO A 607 -15.10 13.82 -13.28
N VAL A 608 -14.64 14.34 -14.42
CA VAL A 608 -14.86 15.76 -14.77
C VAL A 608 -16.36 16.10 -14.74
N THR A 609 -16.70 17.22 -14.11
CA THR A 609 -18.10 17.68 -13.98
C THR A 609 -18.82 17.70 -15.34
N GLY A 610 -19.78 16.79 -15.54
CA GLY A 610 -20.59 16.68 -16.78
C GLY A 610 -20.23 15.53 -17.73
N ASN A 611 -19.28 14.66 -17.38
CA ASN A 611 -18.84 13.50 -18.19
C ASN A 611 -19.11 12.13 -17.52
N ASP A 612 -18.89 11.07 -18.30
CA ASP A 612 -19.07 9.65 -17.96
C ASP A 612 -18.31 9.15 -16.71
N SER A 613 -18.69 7.96 -16.24
CA SER A 613 -18.06 7.24 -15.13
C SER A 613 -16.56 6.99 -15.36
N VAL A 614 -15.74 7.30 -14.37
CA VAL A 614 -14.32 6.90 -14.33
C VAL A 614 -14.18 5.51 -13.70
N THR A 615 -13.22 4.73 -14.19
CA THR A 615 -12.90 3.41 -13.61
C THR A 615 -11.39 3.24 -13.54
N LEU A 616 -10.87 2.81 -12.38
CA LEU A 616 -9.46 2.46 -12.22
C LEU A 616 -9.17 1.16 -12.99
N ILE A 617 -8.35 1.25 -14.04
CA ILE A 617 -7.95 0.13 -14.91
C ILE A 617 -6.72 -0.59 -14.34
N ARG A 618 -5.75 0.17 -13.82
CA ARG A 618 -4.50 -0.38 -13.28
C ARG A 618 -3.98 0.46 -12.12
N LYS A 619 -3.53 -0.23 -11.06
CA LYS A 619 -2.75 0.30 -9.94
C LYS A 619 -1.55 -0.61 -9.75
N ASP A 620 -0.34 -0.10 -9.94
CA ASP A 620 0.86 -0.94 -9.90
C ASP A 620 2.10 -0.16 -9.45
N ASN A 621 3.03 -0.83 -8.77
CA ASN A 621 4.31 -0.24 -8.36
C ASN A 621 5.31 -0.37 -9.52
N LEU A 622 5.79 0.75 -10.04
CA LEU A 622 6.87 0.76 -11.04
C LEU A 622 8.25 0.68 -10.38
N ASP A 623 8.37 1.24 -9.17
CA ASP A 623 9.56 1.20 -8.31
C ASP A 623 9.13 1.29 -6.82
N MET A 624 10.07 1.24 -5.87
CA MET A 624 9.81 1.27 -4.42
C MET A 624 8.99 2.50 -3.99
N ASN A 625 9.27 3.66 -4.57
CA ASN A 625 8.59 4.92 -4.27
C ASN A 625 7.70 5.42 -5.44
N ILE A 626 7.60 4.65 -6.53
CA ILE A 626 6.88 5.07 -7.75
C ILE A 626 5.68 4.15 -8.02
N LYS A 627 4.48 4.73 -8.06
CA LYS A 627 3.23 3.99 -8.36
C LYS A 627 2.50 4.62 -9.54
N LEU A 628 1.97 3.76 -10.42
CA LEU A 628 1.19 4.10 -11.61
C LEU A 628 -0.29 3.87 -11.35
N PHE A 629 -1.11 4.86 -11.73
CA PHE A 629 -2.56 4.77 -11.78
C PHE A 629 -3.04 5.03 -13.20
N LEU A 630 -3.76 4.06 -13.78
CA LEU A 630 -4.36 4.15 -15.11
C LEU A 630 -5.89 4.13 -14.96
N ILE A 631 -6.56 5.11 -15.55
CA ILE A 631 -7.99 5.37 -15.36
C ILE A 631 -8.67 5.48 -16.72
N SER A 632 -9.79 4.78 -16.89
CA SER A 632 -10.68 4.99 -18.04
C SER A 632 -11.46 6.29 -17.85
N GLY A 633 -11.45 7.17 -18.85
CA GLY A 633 -12.10 8.48 -18.79
C GLY A 633 -11.17 9.62 -18.36
N MET A 634 -11.75 10.80 -18.13
CA MET A 634 -11.07 12.01 -17.65
C MET A 634 -11.54 12.35 -16.23
N PHE A 635 -10.65 12.84 -15.39
CA PHE A 635 -10.92 13.21 -14.00
C PHE A 635 -10.43 14.63 -13.68
N ASP A 636 -11.11 15.33 -12.77
CA ASP A 636 -10.74 16.68 -12.28
C ASP A 636 -10.45 16.70 -10.77
N GLN A 637 -10.70 15.60 -10.06
CA GLN A 637 -10.43 15.54 -8.62
C GLN A 637 -9.94 14.15 -8.19
N LEU A 638 -8.91 14.14 -7.34
CA LEU A 638 -8.38 12.96 -6.66
C LEU A 638 -8.46 13.15 -5.15
N SER A 639 -8.87 12.11 -4.43
CA SER A 639 -8.90 12.10 -2.97
C SER A 639 -8.06 10.94 -2.46
N PHE A 640 -6.94 11.24 -1.79
CA PHE A 640 -6.04 10.25 -1.20
C PHE A 640 -6.37 10.05 0.27
N HIS A 641 -6.50 8.79 0.68
CA HIS A 641 -6.78 8.44 2.07
C HIS A 641 -6.17 7.09 2.43
N LEU A 642 -5.88 6.89 3.72
CA LEU A 642 -5.39 5.61 4.20
C LEU A 642 -6.52 4.57 4.20
N HIS A 643 -6.20 3.31 3.92
CA HIS A 643 -7.18 2.23 3.99
C HIS A 643 -7.78 2.17 5.40
N PRO A 644 -9.12 2.22 5.58
CA PRO A 644 -9.76 2.29 6.90
C PRO A 644 -9.34 1.16 7.85
N GLY A 645 -9.16 -0.06 7.33
CA GLY A 645 -8.65 -1.21 8.09
C GLY A 645 -7.17 -1.15 8.48
N LYS A 646 -6.42 -0.16 7.98
CA LYS A 646 -5.00 0.06 8.28
C LYS A 646 -4.76 1.50 8.80
N LEU A 647 -5.79 2.19 9.28
CA LEU A 647 -5.60 3.43 10.03
C LEU A 647 -4.77 3.14 11.28
N HIS A 648 -3.78 3.98 11.54
CA HIS A 648 -2.87 3.85 12.67
C HIS A 648 -3.22 4.89 13.72
N SER A 649 -3.09 4.51 14.99
CA SER A 649 -3.28 5.42 16.10
C SER A 649 -2.03 6.28 16.28
N GLY A 650 -2.21 7.59 16.40
CA GLY A 650 -1.09 8.51 16.52
C GLY A 650 -1.56 9.92 16.82
N PHE A 651 -0.64 10.87 16.67
CA PHE A 651 -0.83 12.28 16.95
C PHE A 651 -0.36 13.10 15.75
N LEU A 652 -0.82 14.33 15.68
CA LEU A 652 -0.17 15.36 14.86
C LEU A 652 0.98 15.94 15.69
N PHE A 653 2.08 16.31 15.07
CA PHE A 653 3.20 16.96 15.76
C PHE A 653 3.40 18.36 15.20
N GLU A 654 2.93 19.37 15.94
CA GLU A 654 2.95 20.77 15.54
C GLU A 654 3.60 21.61 16.65
N ASP A 655 4.48 22.55 16.27
CA ASP A 655 5.15 23.49 17.19
C ASP A 655 5.86 22.87 18.42
N GLY A 656 6.31 21.62 18.30
CA GLY A 656 7.00 20.93 19.40
C GLY A 656 6.08 20.10 20.31
N GLU A 657 4.79 20.06 20.02
CA GLU A 657 3.78 19.39 20.83
C GLU A 657 3.04 18.32 20.02
N PHE A 658 2.62 17.25 20.70
CA PHE A 658 1.80 16.20 20.09
C PHE A 658 0.33 16.50 20.35
N THR A 659 -0.46 16.60 19.28
CA THR A 659 -1.85 17.04 19.34
C THR A 659 -2.82 16.06 18.65
N LYS A 660 -4.09 16.13 19.04
CA LYS A 660 -5.24 15.41 18.47
C LYS A 660 -6.42 16.37 18.28
N GLU A 661 -7.44 15.93 17.53
CA GLU A 661 -8.60 16.76 17.14
C GLU A 661 -8.20 18.11 16.51
N SER A 662 -7.38 18.03 15.45
CA SER A 662 -6.90 19.22 14.71
C SER A 662 -6.23 20.28 15.60
N GLY A 663 -5.43 19.84 16.58
CA GLY A 663 -4.68 20.73 17.47
C GLY A 663 -5.36 21.07 18.80
N SER A 664 -6.61 20.65 19.03
CA SER A 664 -7.39 21.03 20.22
C SER A 664 -6.91 20.38 21.51
N ILE A 665 -6.42 19.14 21.42
CA ILE A 665 -6.01 18.34 22.59
C ILE A 665 -4.51 18.08 22.51
N LYS A 666 -3.79 18.33 23.61
CA LYS A 666 -2.34 18.09 23.71
C LYS A 666 -2.08 16.83 24.52
N ALA A 667 -1.24 15.95 23.98
CA ALA A 667 -0.82 14.75 24.69
C ALA A 667 0.22 15.10 25.78
N THR A 668 -0.01 14.60 27.00
CA THR A 668 0.99 14.69 28.08
C THR A 668 1.95 13.51 27.99
N ILE A 669 3.22 13.80 27.75
CA ILE A 669 4.28 12.80 27.55
C ILE A 669 5.30 12.89 28.68
N SER A 670 5.72 11.74 29.19
CA SER A 670 6.74 11.61 30.24
C SER A 670 8.16 11.71 29.68
N ASP A 671 9.17 11.79 30.55
CA ASP A 671 10.59 11.75 30.16
C ASP A 671 11.00 10.45 29.44
N LEU A 672 10.21 9.37 29.59
CA LEU A 672 10.40 8.08 28.91
C LEU A 672 9.61 7.99 27.60
N ASN A 673 9.09 9.11 27.06
CA ASN A 673 8.19 9.14 25.91
C ASN A 673 6.91 8.31 26.08
N THR A 674 6.51 8.00 27.32
CA THR A 674 5.23 7.31 27.60
C THR A 674 4.12 8.33 27.71
N ILE A 675 2.96 7.98 27.16
CA ILE A 675 1.77 8.82 27.16
C ILE A 675 0.97 8.52 28.41
N ASN A 676 0.49 9.56 29.09
CA ASN A 676 -0.47 9.38 30.17
C ASN A 676 -1.85 9.05 29.58
N THR A 677 -2.11 7.77 29.34
CA THR A 677 -3.34 7.28 28.69
C THR A 677 -4.59 7.71 29.45
N LEU A 678 -4.60 7.64 30.78
CA LEU A 678 -5.76 8.01 31.60
C LEU A 678 -6.09 9.51 31.53
N GLN A 679 -5.07 10.36 31.45
CA GLN A 679 -5.28 11.79 31.24
C GLN A 679 -5.80 12.04 29.83
N LEU A 680 -5.21 11.39 28.83
CA LEU A 680 -5.62 11.53 27.43
C LEU A 680 -7.07 11.09 27.20
N VAL A 681 -7.53 10.00 27.84
CA VAL A 681 -8.94 9.56 27.79
C VAL A 681 -9.89 10.65 28.29
N LYS A 682 -9.52 11.34 29.37
CA LYS A 682 -10.31 12.45 29.92
C LYS A 682 -10.31 13.66 29.00
N ASP A 683 -9.15 13.99 28.43
CA ASP A 683 -9.00 15.14 27.54
C ASP A 683 -9.75 14.93 26.22
N LEU A 684 -9.81 13.69 25.73
CA LEU A 684 -10.60 13.27 24.58
C LEU A 684 -12.08 13.10 24.89
N ASP A 685 -12.55 13.26 26.13
CA ASP A 685 -13.94 13.01 26.55
C ASP A 685 -14.45 11.64 26.04
N ALA A 686 -13.61 10.59 26.16
CA ALA A 686 -13.96 9.25 25.72
C ALA A 686 -14.65 8.48 26.88
N GLY A 687 -15.94 8.17 26.73
CA GLY A 687 -16.74 7.49 27.75
C GLY A 687 -16.60 5.97 27.76
N SER A 688 -15.94 5.39 26.76
CA SER A 688 -15.71 3.94 26.61
C SER A 688 -14.35 3.64 25.95
N ILE A 689 -13.90 2.38 26.06
CA ILE A 689 -12.65 1.92 25.43
C ILE A 689 -12.79 1.97 23.91
N ALA A 690 -13.96 1.58 23.38
CA ALA A 690 -14.30 1.68 21.97
C ALA A 690 -14.23 3.11 21.44
N GLU A 691 -14.80 4.08 22.17
CA GLU A 691 -14.76 5.49 21.79
C GLU A 691 -13.33 6.03 21.80
N PHE A 692 -12.53 5.67 22.80
CA PHE A 692 -11.10 6.03 22.83
C PHE A 692 -10.36 5.46 21.61
N GLY A 693 -10.56 4.19 21.28
CA GLY A 693 -10.00 3.56 20.08
C GLY A 693 -10.41 4.31 18.80
N GLY A 694 -11.67 4.71 18.69
CA GLY A 694 -12.20 5.52 17.58
C GLY A 694 -11.50 6.88 17.44
N LYS A 695 -11.44 7.67 18.52
CA LYS A 695 -10.78 9.00 18.52
C LYS A 695 -9.27 8.90 18.28
N MET A 696 -8.64 7.83 18.76
CA MET A 696 -7.24 7.54 18.47
C MET A 696 -7.01 7.17 17.00
N MET A 697 -7.96 6.47 16.35
CA MET A 697 -7.93 6.17 14.92
C MET A 697 -8.37 7.32 14.01
N GLU A 698 -9.02 8.36 14.56
CA GLU A 698 -9.56 9.47 13.76
C GLU A 698 -8.47 10.11 12.89
N GLY A 699 -8.79 10.15 11.59
CA GLY A 699 -7.85 9.87 10.50
C GLY A 699 -6.86 10.96 10.15
N THR A 700 -5.82 10.54 9.43
CA THR A 700 -5.13 11.45 8.50
C THR A 700 -6.18 12.08 7.58
N PRO A 701 -6.24 13.42 7.49
CA PRO A 701 -7.21 14.08 6.62
C PRO A 701 -7.04 13.62 5.17
N ASP A 702 -8.15 13.52 4.44
CA ASP A 702 -8.12 13.27 3.01
C ASP A 702 -7.29 14.36 2.32
N VAL A 703 -6.35 13.96 1.48
CA VAL A 703 -5.63 14.92 0.63
C VAL A 703 -6.36 15.00 -0.69
N ILE A 704 -7.03 16.12 -0.92
CA ILE A 704 -7.82 16.35 -2.11
C ILE A 704 -7.03 17.23 -3.07
N PHE A 705 -6.78 16.71 -4.28
CA PHE A 705 -6.22 17.46 -5.39
C PHE A 705 -7.33 17.81 -6.37
N LYS A 706 -7.45 19.10 -6.71
CA LYS A 706 -8.28 19.57 -7.81
C LYS A 706 -7.40 19.91 -8.99
N ILE A 707 -7.74 19.35 -10.14
CA ILE A 707 -6.99 19.43 -11.38
C ILE A 707 -7.78 20.34 -12.31
N ASN A 708 -7.12 21.38 -12.81
CA ASN A 708 -7.74 22.38 -13.70
C ASN A 708 -7.57 22.01 -15.18
#